data_AF-A0A970WIQ9-F1
#
_entry.id   AF-A0A970WIQ9-F1
#
_cell.length_a   1.000
_cell.length_b   1.000
_cell.length_c   1.000
_cell.angle_alpha   90.00
_cell.angle_beta   90.00
_cell.angle_gamma   90.00
#
_symmetry.space_group_name_H-M   'P 1'
#
loop_
_entity.id
_entity.type
_entity.pdbx_description
1 polymer ?
#
loop_
_entity_poly.entity_id
_entity_poly.type
_entity_poly.pdbx_seq_one_letter_code
_entity_poly.pdbx_strand_id
1 'polypeptide(L)'
;MLSPVWAADAPTPERTDLFISGVYPHLTTYGIYSQNGAHLLSGHDECGIGAIVPWAGRLWMVNYAPHKPNGSEHKLYSVDEDLNLTIHPESVGGTPAGRMIHRESNQLLIGHYLVDASGKARVISPAVMPGRITAIARHLSDPANRVYYCDMEGMLYEANVHTLEVTKLFHKPVPGWHGKGGYTSQGRLVWANNGEHAAGRYKELLVGGPAQNADEAGVLAEWDGTDWRIIERHQFCDVTGPGGIYGAPNDRSPLWAIGWDRRSLRLKLLDHGQWSTFLLPKASHNNDPRHGWYTEWPRIREIGRGRMMMDMHGMFFDFPKTFSAANTAGLRPIARHLRYIPDFCDWNGRLVLASDETSIQGNPMSGQPQSNLWFGQYEDLKKWGPADAYGGPWVADKIEAGVASDPFLIAGFDRRVLHLALGGKNTEPPAGAHLRATDGLEITSIPRSLAVLPRVTIVRGNYHQPAPGYSFRVNRPVTVYLAVDVRGNPDLGPDWTKTDLTILWGGSYRDFVYRRDFAAGLVEISGNATEHKPGDFGMPHTAFIACDAEDLTIEPSEDARVTVPPPSDMPDATKTGPVRFALEVDKKGDGRWTEYTTIEVPEEGYVWHYLPEGLDAEWIRLTADKACVATAYFHLTDNDSAPVDESLFAGLADADAPQVRAGKVYAAKRNRNLRVIVGGDRYFDFVKETFTFRPEEADEKLAELLEVKPEFVVDEASVIVTRGRQRLRLPKGHKAYDEPFASGWPRGTREVESERYLTNIHGTFYEIPRADGEVPAYEKMRPVSSHSKQITDFCTWNGLLVLAGVRPDAKADGHVFADADKGTALWFGGIDDLWQLGKPVGHGGPWKDSAVKAGEPSDPYLMTGYDRKTLTLRADRDVTVTIEIDVDHQTGWRCYQTVSLKAGAEWKHEFPAGFSAHWVRFTADADCTATAWLVYE
;
A
#
# COMPACT_ATOMS: atom_id res chain seq x y z
N MET A 1 -1.63 56.06 35.72
CA MET A 1 -2.06 54.67 35.99
C MET A 1 -1.39 53.80 34.94
N LEU A 2 -0.44 52.97 35.37
CA LEU A 2 0.19 51.95 34.52
C LEU A 2 -0.78 50.77 34.43
N SER A 3 -1.07 50.31 33.21
CA SER A 3 -1.80 49.06 32.97
C SER A 3 -1.01 47.89 33.59
N PRO A 4 -1.68 46.96 34.30
CA PRO A 4 -0.97 45.83 34.89
C PRO A 4 -0.47 44.92 33.77
N VAL A 5 0.84 44.71 33.76
CA VAL A 5 1.50 43.63 33.03
C VAL A 5 0.94 42.33 33.62
N TRP A 6 0.20 41.56 32.82
CA TRP A 6 -0.15 40.19 33.20
C TRP A 6 1.15 39.39 33.31
N ALA A 7 1.45 38.95 34.53
CA ALA A 7 2.45 37.90 34.73
C ALA A 7 2.01 36.69 33.90
N ALA A 8 2.86 36.20 33.00
CA ALA A 8 2.63 34.91 32.37
C ALA A 8 2.57 33.86 33.48
N ASP A 9 1.46 33.12 33.57
CA ASP A 9 1.36 31.98 34.48
C ASP A 9 2.54 31.03 34.25
N ALA A 10 3.05 30.43 35.34
CA ALA A 10 4.09 29.43 35.23
C ALA A 10 3.63 28.28 34.32
N PRO A 11 4.49 27.76 33.42
CA PRO A 11 4.10 26.68 32.51
C PRO A 11 3.63 25.46 33.31
N THR A 12 2.46 24.94 32.95
CA THR A 12 1.90 23.71 33.55
C THR A 12 2.84 22.53 33.24
N PRO A 13 3.30 21.77 34.25
CA PRO A 13 4.12 20.58 34.01
C PRO A 13 3.37 19.54 33.19
N GLU A 14 4.04 18.94 32.20
CA GLU A 14 3.50 17.87 31.37
C GLU A 14 3.45 16.53 32.15
N ARG A 15 2.41 15.72 31.92
CA ARG A 15 2.26 14.36 32.47
C ARG A 15 3.27 13.40 31.84
N THR A 16 4.37 13.13 32.53
CA THR A 16 5.41 12.16 32.12
C THR A 16 5.21 10.74 32.65
N ASP A 17 4.21 10.54 33.50
CA ASP A 17 3.87 9.26 34.13
C ASP A 17 2.84 8.42 33.34
N LEU A 18 2.33 8.94 32.22
CA LEU A 18 1.42 8.21 31.35
C LEU A 18 2.19 7.24 30.44
N PHE A 19 1.75 5.98 30.44
CA PHE A 19 2.23 4.94 29.55
C PHE A 19 1.03 4.10 29.10
N ILE A 20 0.62 4.27 27.84
CA ILE A 20 -0.63 3.70 27.30
C ILE A 20 -0.27 2.89 26.05
N SER A 21 -0.54 1.60 26.07
CA SER A 21 -0.29 0.68 24.95
C SER A 21 1.11 0.78 24.34
N GLY A 22 2.13 0.91 25.19
CA GLY A 22 3.53 1.03 24.77
C GLY A 22 3.98 2.46 24.43
N VAL A 23 3.12 3.47 24.54
CA VAL A 23 3.44 4.85 24.15
C VAL A 23 3.54 5.76 25.36
N TYR A 24 4.55 6.63 25.36
CA TYR A 24 4.68 7.76 26.28
C TYR A 24 4.29 9.05 25.55
N PRO A 25 3.08 9.60 25.78
CA PRO A 25 2.59 10.74 24.98
C PRO A 25 3.46 12.01 25.06
N HIS A 26 4.21 12.19 26.15
CA HIS A 26 5.12 13.33 26.31
C HIS A 26 6.36 13.27 25.41
N LEU A 27 6.68 12.10 24.83
CA LEU A 27 7.79 11.94 23.88
C LEU A 27 7.42 12.31 22.43
N THR A 28 6.20 12.78 22.19
CA THR A 28 5.72 13.14 20.85
C THR A 28 6.61 14.20 20.19
N THR A 29 6.97 13.94 18.94
CA THR A 29 7.64 14.91 18.06
C THR A 29 6.63 15.53 17.08
N TYR A 30 6.96 16.71 16.56
CA TYR A 30 6.07 17.50 15.72
C TYR A 30 6.80 18.04 14.49
N GLY A 31 6.09 18.23 13.37
CA GLY A 31 6.73 18.74 12.16
C GLY A 31 7.01 20.25 12.16
N ILE A 32 6.38 20.98 13.08
CA ILE A 32 6.41 22.45 13.18
C ILE A 32 6.72 22.85 14.61
N TYR A 33 7.67 23.76 14.86
CA TYR A 33 8.13 24.12 16.21
C TYR A 33 7.95 25.62 16.52
N SER A 34 6.72 26.06 16.79
CA SER A 34 6.48 27.30 17.57
C SER A 34 6.22 26.98 19.04
N GLN A 35 6.46 27.96 19.91
CA GLN A 35 6.27 27.84 21.36
C GLN A 35 4.86 27.36 21.78
N ASN A 36 3.85 27.52 20.93
CA ASN A 36 2.47 27.11 21.18
C ASN A 36 1.92 26.10 20.15
N GLY A 37 2.72 25.65 19.18
CA GLY A 37 2.27 24.82 18.06
C GLY A 37 1.33 25.52 17.04
N ALA A 38 1.11 26.83 17.16
CA ALA A 38 0.07 27.58 16.45
C ALA A 38 0.54 28.32 15.18
N HIS A 39 1.36 27.72 14.32
CA HIS A 39 1.67 28.33 13.02
C HIS A 39 1.82 27.31 11.91
N LEU A 40 1.61 27.76 10.68
CA LEU A 40 1.70 26.91 9.49
C LEU A 40 2.90 27.33 8.67
N LEU A 41 3.77 26.37 8.39
CA LEU A 41 4.88 26.54 7.47
C LEU A 41 4.72 25.53 6.33
N SER A 42 4.50 26.02 5.12
CA SER A 42 4.25 25.17 3.96
C SER A 42 5.34 24.10 3.75
N GLY A 43 4.92 22.87 3.45
CA GLY A 43 5.79 21.72 3.27
C GLY A 43 6.34 21.13 4.57
N HIS A 44 5.72 21.41 5.72
CA HIS A 44 5.96 20.71 6.99
C HIS A 44 4.70 19.91 7.32
N ASP A 45 4.32 19.06 6.37
CA ASP A 45 3.03 18.38 6.34
C ASP A 45 3.10 16.93 6.85
N GLU A 46 4.28 16.48 7.26
CA GLU A 46 4.58 15.13 7.75
C GLU A 46 5.60 15.24 8.91
N CYS A 47 5.68 14.21 9.74
CA CYS A 47 6.57 14.17 10.90
C CYS A 47 6.94 12.74 11.30
N GLY A 48 7.44 11.91 10.39
CA GLY A 48 7.94 10.60 10.78
C GLY A 48 9.29 10.67 11.52
N ILE A 49 9.61 9.61 12.27
CA ILE A 49 10.90 9.45 12.96
C ILE A 49 11.79 8.50 12.12
N GLY A 50 12.67 9.06 11.29
CA GLY A 50 13.39 8.30 10.26
C GLY A 50 14.56 7.46 10.77
N ALA A 51 15.07 7.74 11.97
CA ALA A 51 16.15 6.99 12.58
C ALA A 51 16.14 7.10 14.10
N ILE A 52 16.38 5.96 14.78
CA ILE A 52 16.59 5.86 16.22
C ILE A 52 17.85 5.04 16.55
N VAL A 53 18.73 5.53 17.42
CA VAL A 53 20.00 4.86 17.74
C VAL A 53 20.38 5.00 19.22
N PRO A 54 20.55 3.89 19.95
CA PRO A 54 21.20 3.88 21.26
C PRO A 54 22.67 4.30 21.13
N TRP A 55 23.06 5.41 21.73
CA TRP A 55 24.44 5.90 21.71
C TRP A 55 24.73 6.84 22.89
N ALA A 56 25.93 6.75 23.45
CA ALA A 56 26.38 7.59 24.57
C ALA A 56 25.38 7.63 25.76
N GLY A 57 24.79 6.47 26.09
CA GLY A 57 23.82 6.33 27.20
C GLY A 57 22.42 6.92 26.94
N ARG A 58 22.12 7.33 25.71
CA ARG A 58 20.84 7.94 25.32
C ARG A 58 20.26 7.26 24.10
N LEU A 59 18.95 7.40 23.90
CA LEU A 59 18.30 7.09 22.63
C LEU A 59 18.30 8.35 21.76
N TRP A 60 19.10 8.36 20.71
CA TRP A 60 19.12 9.44 19.72
C TRP A 60 18.05 9.22 18.67
N MET A 61 17.35 10.28 18.27
CA MET A 61 16.37 10.18 17.19
C MET A 61 16.29 11.45 16.35
N VAL A 62 15.85 11.32 15.12
CA VAL A 62 15.64 12.42 14.18
C VAL A 62 14.29 12.26 13.49
N ASN A 63 13.49 13.33 13.50
CA ASN A 63 12.26 13.39 12.72
C ASN A 63 12.49 14.07 11.36
N TYR A 64 11.56 13.92 10.42
CA TYR A 64 11.69 14.47 9.07
C TYR A 64 10.41 15.10 8.53
N ALA A 65 10.62 16.01 7.56
CA ALA A 65 9.59 16.50 6.65
C ALA A 65 9.73 15.86 5.27
N PRO A 66 8.71 15.93 4.41
CA PRO A 66 8.81 15.48 3.04
C PRO A 66 9.54 16.53 2.19
N HIS A 67 10.37 16.08 1.24
CA HIS A 67 11.00 16.93 0.21
C HIS A 67 11.84 18.12 0.72
N LYS A 68 12.63 17.95 1.80
CA LYS A 68 13.48 19.03 2.38
C LYS A 68 14.99 18.75 2.28
N PRO A 69 15.62 18.87 1.09
CA PRO A 69 17.06 18.66 0.94
C PRO A 69 17.94 19.77 1.58
N ASN A 70 17.38 20.96 1.80
CA ASN A 70 18.10 22.13 2.32
C ASN A 70 17.86 22.39 3.82
N GLY A 71 17.32 21.41 4.55
CA GLY A 71 16.92 21.55 5.95
C GLY A 71 15.46 21.95 6.15
N SER A 72 15.01 21.90 7.40
CA SER A 72 13.62 22.19 7.83
C SER A 72 13.55 22.50 9.33
N GLU A 73 12.35 22.72 9.88
CA GLU A 73 12.17 22.90 11.32
C GLU A 73 12.31 21.61 12.16
N HIS A 74 12.45 20.46 11.52
CA HIS A 74 12.60 19.16 12.19
C HIS A 74 13.88 19.11 13.02
N LYS A 75 13.91 18.27 14.05
CA LYS A 75 14.97 18.31 15.06
C LYS A 75 15.71 17.00 15.21
N LEU A 76 16.90 17.13 15.78
CA LEU A 76 17.63 16.08 16.44
C LEU A 76 17.21 16.04 17.92
N TYR A 77 16.90 14.85 18.42
CA TYR A 77 16.55 14.63 19.82
C TYR A 77 17.46 13.60 20.47
N SER A 78 17.51 13.65 21.80
CA SER A 78 17.93 12.52 22.61
C SER A 78 16.97 12.31 23.78
N VAL A 79 16.66 11.05 24.09
CA VAL A 79 15.92 10.64 25.29
C VAL A 79 16.90 10.01 26.29
N ASP A 80 16.89 10.49 27.53
CA ASP A 80 17.69 9.91 28.62
C ASP A 80 16.95 8.77 29.34
N GLU A 81 17.61 8.10 30.29
CA GLU A 81 17.05 6.95 31.01
C GLU A 81 15.79 7.27 31.81
N ASP A 82 15.62 8.54 32.21
CA ASP A 82 14.45 9.06 32.93
C ASP A 82 13.33 9.50 31.98
N LEU A 83 13.47 9.24 30.67
CA LEU A 83 12.53 9.61 29.61
C LEU A 83 12.37 11.13 29.44
N ASN A 84 13.39 11.92 29.76
CA ASN A 84 13.42 13.34 29.41
C ASN A 84 13.85 13.50 27.95
N LEU A 85 13.04 14.22 27.18
CA LEU A 85 13.30 14.54 25.79
C LEU A 85 14.12 15.84 25.68
N THR A 86 15.30 15.78 25.07
CA THR A 86 16.13 16.96 24.76
C THR A 86 16.08 17.26 23.27
N ILE A 87 15.77 18.51 22.90
CA ILE A 87 15.95 19.03 21.54
C ILE A 87 17.36 19.64 21.43
N HIS A 88 18.13 19.22 20.44
CA HIS A 88 19.51 19.67 20.26
C HIS A 88 19.57 20.97 19.43
N PRO A 89 20.32 22.00 19.85
CA PRO A 89 20.43 23.28 19.14
C PRO A 89 21.13 23.17 17.78
N GLU A 90 21.86 22.08 17.54
CA GLU A 90 22.50 21.77 16.26
C GLU A 90 21.51 21.43 15.14
N SER A 91 20.22 21.26 15.47
CA SER A 91 19.17 20.85 14.54
C SER A 91 19.08 21.72 13.28
N VAL A 92 19.20 21.08 12.12
CA VAL A 92 19.03 21.64 10.77
C VAL A 92 17.84 21.04 10.00
N GLY A 93 17.16 20.05 10.58
CA GLY A 93 16.03 19.34 9.97
C GLY A 93 16.38 18.60 8.68
N GLY A 94 15.43 18.56 7.74
CA GLY A 94 15.51 17.89 6.44
C GLY A 94 14.62 16.65 6.34
N THR A 95 15.06 15.67 5.53
CA THR A 95 14.43 14.33 5.43
C THR A 95 15.41 13.21 5.78
N PRO A 96 15.83 13.06 7.06
CA PRO A 96 16.92 12.16 7.42
C PRO A 96 16.41 10.79 7.89
N ALA A 97 17.04 9.73 7.38
CA ALA A 97 16.90 8.37 7.88
C ALA A 97 18.23 7.58 7.91
N GLY A 98 19.28 8.15 7.31
CA GLY A 98 20.61 7.56 7.31
C GLY A 98 21.20 7.54 8.71
N ARG A 99 21.71 6.38 9.12
CA ARG A 99 22.41 6.22 10.40
C ARG A 99 23.53 5.20 10.31
N MET A 100 24.61 5.44 11.03
CA MET A 100 25.73 4.53 11.18
C MET A 100 26.45 4.79 12.51
N ILE A 101 26.82 3.74 13.24
CA ILE A 101 27.84 3.85 14.28
C ILE A 101 29.18 3.52 13.63
N HIS A 102 30.00 4.54 13.37
CA HIS A 102 31.27 4.38 12.68
C HIS A 102 32.34 3.95 13.67
N ARG A 103 32.77 2.68 13.55
CA ARG A 103 33.70 2.04 14.49
C ARG A 103 35.04 2.77 14.53
N GLU A 104 35.53 3.19 13.37
CA GLU A 104 36.86 3.77 13.20
C GLU A 104 37.00 5.13 13.89
N SER A 105 35.94 5.94 13.89
CA SER A 105 35.95 7.26 14.53
C SER A 105 35.25 7.29 15.88
N ASN A 106 34.62 6.19 16.29
CA ASN A 106 33.83 6.06 17.52
C ASN A 106 32.77 7.18 17.66
N GLN A 107 32.01 7.40 16.59
CA GLN A 107 30.95 8.39 16.49
C GLN A 107 29.67 7.74 15.97
N LEU A 108 28.52 8.25 16.42
CA LEU A 108 27.24 8.06 15.76
C LEU A 108 27.09 9.11 14.65
N LEU A 109 26.80 8.66 13.44
CA LEU A 109 26.42 9.49 12.31
C LEU A 109 24.93 9.28 12.10
N ILE A 110 24.14 10.34 12.11
CA ILE A 110 22.68 10.28 11.98
C ILE A 110 22.21 11.50 11.19
N GLY A 111 21.67 11.29 9.99
CA GLY A 111 21.37 12.39 9.06
C GLY A 111 22.60 13.26 8.79
N HIS A 112 22.49 14.56 9.08
CA HIS A 112 23.58 15.54 8.95
C HIS A 112 24.48 15.65 10.19
N TYR A 113 24.22 14.85 11.22
CA TYR A 113 24.83 15.00 12.54
C TYR A 113 25.89 13.94 12.81
N LEU A 114 26.96 14.35 13.49
CA LEU A 114 27.99 13.46 14.04
C LEU A 114 28.03 13.68 15.55
N VAL A 115 27.78 12.62 16.31
CA VAL A 115 27.71 12.63 17.76
C VAL A 115 28.85 11.80 18.32
N ASP A 116 29.72 12.42 19.12
CA ASP A 116 30.85 11.72 19.75
C ASP A 116 30.41 10.84 20.93
N ALA A 117 31.36 10.08 21.47
CA ALA A 117 31.10 9.16 22.59
C ALA A 117 30.69 9.87 23.91
N SER A 118 30.87 11.19 24.01
CA SER A 118 30.39 12.00 25.13
C SER A 118 28.97 12.55 24.92
N GLY A 119 28.40 12.34 23.73
CA GLY A 119 27.08 12.85 23.35
C GLY A 119 27.10 14.26 22.79
N LYS A 120 28.27 14.80 22.41
CA LYS A 120 28.36 16.12 21.78
C LYS A 120 28.11 16.01 20.27
N ALA A 121 27.11 16.75 19.79
CA ALA A 121 26.77 16.79 18.38
C ALA A 121 27.57 17.85 17.60
N ARG A 122 27.88 17.54 16.34
CA ARG A 122 28.32 18.47 15.30
C ARG A 122 27.48 18.23 14.06
N VAL A 123 27.41 19.23 13.18
CA VAL A 123 26.54 19.19 12.02
C VAL A 123 27.30 19.53 10.74
N ILE A 124 27.08 18.73 9.69
CA ILE A 124 27.40 19.11 8.31
C ILE A 124 26.25 19.98 7.83
N SER A 125 26.52 21.23 7.47
CA SER A 125 25.45 22.14 7.04
C SER A 125 24.80 21.65 5.74
N PRO A 126 23.46 21.66 5.62
CA PRO A 126 22.77 21.42 4.35
C PRO A 126 23.16 22.41 3.24
N ALA A 127 23.75 23.56 3.58
CA ALA A 127 24.30 24.49 2.59
C ALA A 127 25.58 23.96 1.91
N VAL A 128 26.29 23.04 2.56
CA VAL A 128 27.52 22.39 2.04
C VAL A 128 27.20 21.01 1.46
N MET A 129 26.31 20.27 2.11
CA MET A 129 25.84 18.96 1.68
C MET A 129 24.31 18.97 1.55
N PRO A 130 23.73 19.59 0.51
CA PRO A 130 22.29 19.53 0.30
C PRO A 130 21.89 18.09 0.00
N GLY A 131 20.87 17.60 0.69
CA GLY A 131 20.37 16.25 0.48
C GLY A 131 19.47 15.74 1.60
N ARG A 132 18.56 14.86 1.21
CA ARG A 132 17.75 14.02 2.09
C ARG A 132 18.55 12.77 2.39
N ILE A 133 19.35 12.80 3.46
CA ILE A 133 20.31 11.72 3.77
C ILE A 133 19.57 10.46 4.24
N THR A 134 19.57 9.42 3.41
CA THR A 134 18.82 8.17 3.66
C THR A 134 19.70 6.99 4.08
N ALA A 135 20.98 7.00 3.71
CA ALA A 135 21.94 5.99 4.15
C ALA A 135 23.36 6.56 4.34
N ILE A 136 24.12 5.93 5.21
CA ILE A 136 25.53 6.24 5.48
C ILE A 136 26.30 4.92 5.43
N ALA A 137 27.34 4.84 4.62
CA ALA A 137 28.09 3.62 4.38
C ALA A 137 29.59 3.82 4.63
N ARG A 138 30.25 2.74 5.04
CA ARG A 138 31.70 2.71 5.27
C ARG A 138 32.44 2.98 3.97
N HIS A 139 33.50 3.79 4.01
CA HIS A 139 34.25 4.12 2.79
C HIS A 139 35.09 2.93 2.28
N LEU A 140 35.23 2.79 0.95
CA LEU A 140 35.91 1.65 0.34
C LEU A 140 37.44 1.68 0.56
N SER A 141 38.08 2.83 0.34
CA SER A 141 39.54 2.96 0.39
C SER A 141 40.11 3.69 1.63
N ASP A 142 39.41 4.67 2.20
CA ASP A 142 39.78 5.40 3.43
C ASP A 142 38.72 5.28 4.55
N PRO A 143 38.41 4.06 5.03
CA PRO A 143 37.40 3.86 6.08
C PRO A 143 37.81 4.43 7.45
N ALA A 144 39.08 4.77 7.67
CA ALA A 144 39.52 5.36 8.92
C ALA A 144 39.02 6.80 9.10
N ASN A 145 38.94 7.56 8.00
CA ASN A 145 38.68 8.98 8.04
C ASN A 145 37.40 9.40 7.31
N ARG A 146 36.87 8.57 6.41
CA ARG A 146 35.75 8.92 5.53
C ARG A 146 34.60 7.93 5.58
N VAL A 147 33.43 8.42 5.24
CA VAL A 147 32.20 7.64 4.97
C VAL A 147 31.54 8.16 3.71
N TYR A 148 30.67 7.34 3.11
CA TYR A 148 29.76 7.76 2.06
C TYR A 148 28.40 8.17 2.64
N TYR A 149 27.86 9.27 2.14
CA TYR A 149 26.50 9.74 2.41
C TYR A 149 25.66 9.58 1.15
N CYS A 150 24.60 8.78 1.25
CA CYS A 150 23.65 8.52 0.16
C CYS A 150 22.40 9.37 0.37
N ASP A 151 22.06 10.15 -0.65
CA ASP A 151 20.92 11.05 -0.65
C ASP A 151 19.72 10.48 -1.43
N MET A 152 18.50 10.89 -1.06
CA MET A 152 17.27 10.42 -1.68
C MET A 152 17.16 10.83 -3.15
N GLU A 153 17.59 12.02 -3.54
CA GLU A 153 17.61 12.46 -4.94
C GLU A 153 18.65 11.70 -5.78
N GLY A 154 19.55 10.94 -5.14
CA GLY A 154 20.57 10.10 -5.76
C GLY A 154 21.94 10.75 -5.87
N MET A 155 22.20 11.80 -5.08
CA MET A 155 23.55 12.32 -4.88
C MET A 155 24.36 11.38 -3.97
N LEU A 156 25.63 11.17 -4.31
CA LEU A 156 26.59 10.45 -3.46
C LEU A 156 27.68 11.42 -3.03
N TYR A 157 27.89 11.53 -1.72
CA TYR A 157 28.95 12.32 -1.14
C TYR A 157 29.94 11.43 -0.39
N GLU A 158 31.18 11.86 -0.29
CA GLU A 158 32.11 11.41 0.74
C GLU A 158 32.35 12.55 1.73
N ALA A 159 32.48 12.21 3.00
CA ALA A 159 32.76 13.20 4.04
C ALA A 159 33.80 12.71 5.04
N ASN A 160 34.68 13.61 5.46
CA ASN A 160 35.64 13.34 6.52
C ASN A 160 34.96 13.46 7.89
N VAL A 161 34.98 12.40 8.68
CA VAL A 161 34.26 12.31 9.97
C VAL A 161 34.91 13.14 11.08
N HIS A 162 36.12 13.66 10.87
CA HIS A 162 36.84 14.51 11.82
C HIS A 162 36.72 15.99 11.46
N THR A 163 36.93 16.35 10.18
CA THR A 163 36.94 17.76 9.73
C THR A 163 35.60 18.27 9.23
N LEU A 164 34.66 17.37 8.89
CA LEU A 164 33.39 17.67 8.22
C LEU A 164 33.52 18.20 6.78
N GLU A 165 34.70 18.06 6.17
CA GLU A 165 34.89 18.36 4.76
C GLU A 165 34.14 17.34 3.89
N VAL A 166 33.38 17.83 2.91
CA VAL A 166 32.51 17.03 2.05
C VAL A 166 32.92 17.20 0.59
N THR A 167 32.88 16.11 -0.18
CA THR A 167 33.03 16.11 -1.64
C THR A 167 31.87 15.36 -2.27
N LYS A 168 31.19 15.99 -3.24
CA LYS A 168 30.16 15.31 -4.04
C LYS A 168 30.83 14.48 -5.12
N LEU A 169 30.62 13.17 -5.10
CA LEU A 169 31.17 12.23 -6.07
C LEU A 169 30.27 12.09 -7.30
N PHE A 170 28.97 11.92 -7.06
CA PHE A 170 27.98 11.73 -8.13
C PHE A 170 26.71 12.53 -7.86
N HIS A 171 26.02 12.93 -8.92
CA HIS A 171 24.71 13.61 -8.82
C HIS A 171 23.53 12.64 -8.91
N LYS A 172 23.57 11.69 -9.86
CA LYS A 172 22.56 10.64 -10.05
C LYS A 172 23.18 9.48 -10.86
N PRO A 173 24.02 8.61 -10.27
CA PRO A 173 24.76 7.62 -11.06
C PRO A 173 23.87 6.46 -11.56
N VAL A 174 22.75 6.19 -10.89
CA VAL A 174 21.87 5.05 -11.12
C VAL A 174 20.39 5.49 -11.16
N PRO A 175 19.50 4.74 -11.85
CA PRO A 175 18.08 5.06 -11.96
C PRO A 175 17.35 4.84 -10.63
N GLY A 176 16.03 4.84 -10.64
CA GLY A 176 15.24 4.82 -9.41
C GLY A 176 15.19 6.20 -8.75
N TRP A 177 14.01 6.60 -8.31
CA TRP A 177 13.76 7.99 -8.00
C TRP A 177 14.28 8.37 -6.61
N HIS A 178 13.94 7.59 -5.59
CA HIS A 178 14.36 7.83 -4.21
C HIS A 178 15.43 6.83 -3.78
N GLY A 179 16.63 7.31 -3.48
CA GLY A 179 17.64 6.53 -2.76
C GLY A 179 17.19 6.27 -1.32
N LYS A 180 17.21 5.01 -0.90
CA LYS A 180 16.67 4.59 0.39
C LYS A 180 17.72 3.93 1.30
N GLY A 181 18.48 2.97 0.78
CA GLY A 181 19.41 2.16 1.58
C GLY A 181 20.78 2.04 0.92
N GLY A 182 21.85 2.00 1.72
CA GLY A 182 23.21 1.93 1.21
C GLY A 182 24.15 1.22 2.19
N TYR A 183 25.00 0.33 1.68
CA TYR A 183 25.90 -0.47 2.51
C TYR A 183 27.18 -0.84 1.76
N THR A 184 28.25 -1.10 2.51
CA THR A 184 29.53 -1.51 1.95
C THR A 184 29.97 -2.85 2.50
N SER A 185 30.25 -3.79 1.61
CA SER A 185 30.82 -5.11 1.90
C SER A 185 31.47 -5.65 0.63
N GLN A 186 32.34 -6.66 0.71
CA GLN A 186 32.86 -7.37 -0.48
C GLN A 186 33.42 -6.46 -1.58
N GLY A 187 34.12 -5.39 -1.15
CA GLY A 187 34.80 -4.44 -2.04
C GLY A 187 33.87 -3.53 -2.85
N ARG A 188 32.59 -3.38 -2.45
CA ARG A 188 31.62 -2.58 -3.18
C ARG A 188 30.67 -1.80 -2.28
N LEU A 189 30.26 -0.62 -2.73
CA LEU A 189 29.12 0.12 -2.22
C LEU A 189 27.88 -0.36 -2.97
N VAL A 190 26.88 -0.87 -2.25
CA VAL A 190 25.57 -1.24 -2.80
C VAL A 190 24.56 -0.17 -2.43
N TRP A 191 23.72 0.21 -3.39
CA TRP A 191 22.71 1.26 -3.24
C TRP A 191 21.35 0.78 -3.75
N ALA A 192 20.32 0.96 -2.92
CA ALA A 192 18.92 0.67 -3.19
C ALA A 192 18.11 1.95 -3.39
N ASN A 193 17.38 2.01 -4.52
CA ASN A 193 16.41 3.07 -4.81
C ASN A 193 15.04 2.46 -5.14
N ASN A 194 13.97 3.22 -4.87
CA ASN A 194 12.61 2.91 -5.29
C ASN A 194 12.00 4.03 -6.16
N GLY A 195 10.88 3.73 -6.79
CA GLY A 195 10.12 4.68 -7.58
C GLY A 195 10.73 5.07 -8.91
N GLU A 196 9.94 5.66 -9.80
CA GLU A 196 10.36 6.00 -11.17
C GLU A 196 9.81 7.37 -11.65
N HIS A 197 9.18 8.12 -10.75
CA HIS A 197 8.61 9.44 -11.03
C HIS A 197 9.72 10.50 -11.22
N ALA A 198 9.71 11.25 -12.31
CA ALA A 198 10.83 12.13 -12.67
C ALA A 198 11.08 13.26 -11.65
N ALA A 199 12.34 13.41 -11.28
CA ALA A 199 12.98 14.36 -10.36
C ALA A 199 14.45 14.68 -10.76
N GLY A 200 14.86 14.15 -11.91
CA GLY A 200 16.18 14.28 -12.49
C GLY A 200 16.09 13.95 -13.97
N ARG A 201 17.21 14.02 -14.68
CA ARG A 201 17.25 13.73 -16.12
C ARG A 201 18.05 12.46 -16.35
N TYR A 202 17.48 11.51 -17.10
CA TYR A 202 18.15 10.24 -17.44
C TYR A 202 19.55 10.41 -18.07
N LYS A 203 19.84 11.58 -18.66
CA LYS A 203 21.18 11.91 -19.19
C LYS A 203 22.29 12.02 -18.16
N GLU A 204 21.96 12.07 -16.88
CA GLU A 204 22.93 12.16 -15.77
C GLU A 204 23.29 10.76 -15.22
N LEU A 205 22.55 9.73 -15.62
CA LEU A 205 22.83 8.35 -15.24
C LEU A 205 24.13 7.84 -15.87
N LEU A 206 24.90 7.08 -15.10
CA LEU A 206 26.06 6.35 -15.60
C LEU A 206 25.66 4.96 -16.13
N VAL A 207 24.62 4.35 -15.55
CA VAL A 207 24.08 3.03 -15.96
C VAL A 207 22.55 2.97 -15.81
N GLY A 208 21.89 1.96 -16.41
CA GLY A 208 20.51 1.55 -16.11
C GLY A 208 19.39 2.20 -16.94
N GLY A 209 19.51 3.45 -17.36
CA GLY A 209 18.55 4.09 -18.28
C GLY A 209 17.11 4.23 -17.76
N PRO A 210 16.14 4.61 -18.61
CA PRO A 210 14.72 4.68 -18.25
C PRO A 210 14.10 3.30 -18.05
N ALA A 211 13.09 3.22 -17.18
CA ALA A 211 12.29 2.01 -17.02
C ALA A 211 11.60 1.59 -18.32
N GLN A 212 11.65 0.30 -18.64
CA GLN A 212 11.07 -0.28 -19.84
C GLN A 212 9.63 -0.76 -19.63
N ASN A 213 9.26 -1.01 -18.38
CA ASN A 213 7.92 -1.46 -17.98
C ASN A 213 7.62 -1.04 -16.54
N ALA A 214 6.39 -1.33 -16.12
CA ALA A 214 5.84 -1.04 -14.81
C ALA A 214 6.64 -1.60 -13.61
N ASP A 215 7.26 -2.78 -13.78
CA ASP A 215 7.95 -3.48 -12.70
C ASP A 215 9.36 -2.89 -12.46
N GLU A 216 9.91 -2.10 -13.40
CA GLU A 216 11.24 -1.49 -13.31
C GLU A 216 11.29 -0.17 -12.50
N ALA A 217 10.42 -0.01 -11.51
CA ALA A 217 10.28 1.21 -10.70
C ALA A 217 11.29 1.28 -9.53
N GLY A 218 12.56 1.52 -9.82
CA GLY A 218 13.64 1.50 -8.84
C GLY A 218 14.88 0.76 -9.33
N VAL A 219 15.85 0.58 -8.43
CA VAL A 219 17.08 -0.16 -8.73
C VAL A 219 17.79 -0.68 -7.48
N LEU A 220 18.46 -1.83 -7.63
CA LEU A 220 19.59 -2.23 -6.81
C LEU A 220 20.86 -2.17 -7.68
N ALA A 221 21.84 -1.40 -7.23
CA ALA A 221 23.09 -1.19 -7.96
C ALA A 221 24.31 -1.31 -7.05
N GLU A 222 25.47 -1.62 -7.64
CA GLU A 222 26.75 -1.68 -6.94
C GLU A 222 27.81 -0.81 -7.64
N TRP A 223 28.74 -0.28 -6.84
CA TRP A 223 29.92 0.46 -7.27
C TRP A 223 31.17 -0.10 -6.59
N ASP A 224 32.18 -0.48 -7.37
CA ASP A 224 33.41 -1.09 -6.86
C ASP A 224 34.54 -0.08 -6.56
N GLY A 225 34.23 1.23 -6.64
CA GLY A 225 35.20 2.31 -6.58
C GLY A 225 35.63 2.84 -7.95
N THR A 226 35.28 2.13 -9.03
CA THR A 226 35.54 2.53 -10.41
C THR A 226 34.24 2.54 -11.21
N ASP A 227 33.61 1.38 -11.37
CA ASP A 227 32.48 1.16 -12.28
C ASP A 227 31.17 0.89 -11.52
N TRP A 228 30.07 1.43 -12.06
CA TRP A 228 28.72 1.13 -11.58
C TRP A 228 28.13 -0.05 -12.35
N ARG A 229 27.40 -0.92 -11.65
CA ARG A 229 26.66 -2.04 -12.23
C ARG A 229 25.26 -2.11 -11.67
N ILE A 230 24.29 -2.34 -12.56
CA ILE A 230 22.91 -2.67 -12.19
C ILE A 230 22.84 -4.15 -11.81
N ILE A 231 22.31 -4.43 -10.62
CA ILE A 231 21.99 -5.79 -10.18
C ILE A 231 20.58 -6.14 -10.62
N GLU A 232 19.63 -5.23 -10.40
CA GLU A 232 18.23 -5.48 -10.69
C GLU A 232 17.44 -4.16 -10.78
N ARG A 233 16.44 -4.10 -11.68
CA ARG A 233 15.49 -2.99 -11.81
C ARG A 233 14.16 -3.39 -11.17
N HIS A 234 14.00 -3.08 -9.89
CA HIS A 234 12.76 -3.17 -9.10
C HIS A 234 12.82 -2.18 -7.94
N GLN A 235 11.75 -2.05 -7.17
CA GLN A 235 11.73 -1.17 -6.00
C GLN A 235 12.58 -1.77 -4.86
N PHE A 236 13.51 -1.00 -4.29
CA PHE A 236 14.31 -1.41 -3.12
C PHE A 236 14.36 -0.34 -2.04
N CYS A 237 14.39 -0.75 -0.76
CA CYS A 237 14.30 0.15 0.39
C CYS A 237 15.51 0.13 1.33
N ASP A 238 16.13 -1.02 1.56
CA ASP A 238 17.24 -1.12 2.52
C ASP A 238 18.34 -2.05 2.05
N VAL A 239 19.55 -1.76 2.51
CA VAL A 239 20.73 -2.60 2.28
C VAL A 239 21.49 -2.68 3.60
N THR A 240 21.77 -3.88 4.08
CA THR A 240 22.45 -4.11 5.35
C THR A 240 23.20 -5.44 5.33
N GLY A 241 23.72 -5.88 6.48
CA GLY A 241 24.32 -7.19 6.65
C GLY A 241 24.44 -7.56 8.13
N PRO A 242 25.18 -8.62 8.48
CA PRO A 242 25.31 -9.08 9.86
C PRO A 242 25.88 -8.04 10.85
N GLY A 243 26.53 -6.97 10.36
CA GLY A 243 27.02 -5.87 11.17
C GLY A 243 26.01 -4.77 11.45
N GLY A 244 24.84 -4.79 10.79
CA GLY A 244 23.80 -3.77 10.91
C GLY A 244 24.36 -2.36 10.77
N ILE A 245 23.90 -1.45 11.64
CA ILE A 245 24.29 -0.02 11.67
C ILE A 245 25.78 0.23 11.93
N TYR A 246 26.57 -0.79 12.29
CA TYR A 246 28.00 -0.64 12.48
C TYR A 246 28.81 -0.86 11.19
N GLY A 247 28.16 -1.22 10.08
CA GLY A 247 28.83 -1.61 8.84
C GLY A 247 29.37 -3.04 8.88
N ALA A 248 29.78 -3.56 7.72
CA ALA A 248 30.20 -4.95 7.56
C ALA A 248 31.28 -5.33 8.59
N PRO A 249 31.17 -6.48 9.29
CA PRO A 249 32.19 -6.92 10.23
C PRO A 249 33.56 -7.18 9.58
N ASN A 250 33.56 -7.58 8.30
CA ASN A 250 34.74 -7.74 7.45
C ASN A 250 34.33 -7.82 5.96
N ASP A 251 35.29 -7.75 5.05
CA ASP A 251 35.05 -7.70 3.60
C ASP A 251 34.48 -8.99 2.98
N ARG A 252 34.33 -10.08 3.74
CA ARG A 252 33.66 -11.31 3.28
C ARG A 252 32.22 -11.43 3.79
N SER A 253 31.73 -10.43 4.51
CA SER A 253 30.41 -10.51 5.13
C SER A 253 29.31 -10.53 4.05
N PRO A 254 28.29 -11.39 4.20
CA PRO A 254 27.15 -11.34 3.31
C PRO A 254 26.43 -9.99 3.46
N LEU A 255 25.73 -9.60 2.40
CA LEU A 255 24.92 -8.39 2.34
C LEU A 255 23.51 -8.78 1.91
N TRP A 256 22.53 -8.14 2.54
CA TRP A 256 21.12 -8.35 2.31
C TRP A 256 20.49 -7.04 1.82
N ALA A 257 19.65 -7.11 0.80
CA ALA A 257 18.81 -6.00 0.38
C ALA A 257 17.35 -6.43 0.31
N ILE A 258 16.45 -5.54 0.68
CA ILE A 258 15.00 -5.80 0.66
C ILE A 258 14.31 -4.86 -0.32
N GLY A 259 13.42 -5.45 -1.12
CA GLY A 259 12.69 -4.79 -2.18
C GLY A 259 11.36 -5.49 -2.43
N TRP A 260 10.67 -5.10 -3.49
CA TRP A 260 9.43 -5.72 -3.90
C TRP A 260 9.16 -5.50 -5.39
N ASP A 261 8.31 -6.36 -5.92
CA ASP A 261 7.62 -6.17 -7.19
C ASP A 261 6.10 -6.23 -6.94
N ARG A 262 5.28 -6.26 -8.00
CA ARG A 262 3.82 -6.36 -7.85
C ARG A 262 3.29 -7.66 -7.23
N ARG A 263 4.13 -8.69 -7.07
CA ARG A 263 3.76 -10.05 -6.63
C ARG A 263 4.23 -10.33 -5.21
N SER A 264 5.45 -9.92 -4.87
CA SER A 264 6.16 -10.42 -3.69
C SER A 264 7.21 -9.44 -3.19
N LEU A 265 7.60 -9.63 -1.93
CA LEU A 265 8.85 -9.08 -1.41
C LEU A 265 10.03 -9.80 -2.04
N ARG A 266 11.14 -9.08 -2.23
CA ARG A 266 12.39 -9.58 -2.80
C ARG A 266 13.49 -9.39 -1.76
N LEU A 267 14.03 -10.50 -1.26
CA LEU A 267 15.24 -10.53 -0.45
C LEU A 267 16.42 -10.91 -1.34
N LYS A 268 17.34 -9.97 -1.52
CA LYS A 268 18.57 -10.16 -2.27
C LYS A 268 19.70 -10.49 -1.32
N LEU A 269 20.44 -11.54 -1.62
CA LEU A 269 21.63 -11.94 -0.90
C LEU A 269 22.85 -11.78 -1.80
N LEU A 270 23.84 -11.03 -1.36
CA LEU A 270 25.19 -11.07 -1.90
C LEU A 270 26.07 -11.87 -0.96
N ASP A 271 26.55 -13.03 -1.40
CA ASP A 271 27.46 -13.88 -0.64
C ASP A 271 28.54 -14.42 -1.55
N HIS A 272 29.79 -14.38 -1.10
CA HIS A 272 30.97 -14.76 -1.90
C HIS A 272 31.00 -14.17 -3.34
N GLY A 273 30.56 -12.92 -3.50
CA GLY A 273 30.52 -12.21 -4.77
C GLY A 273 29.38 -12.63 -5.71
N GLN A 274 28.45 -13.47 -5.26
CA GLN A 274 27.31 -13.95 -6.05
C GLN A 274 26.00 -13.42 -5.48
N TRP A 275 25.13 -12.95 -6.37
CA TRP A 275 23.78 -12.49 -6.03
C TRP A 275 22.77 -13.65 -6.13
N SER A 276 21.87 -13.74 -5.16
CA SER A 276 20.73 -14.67 -5.15
C SER A 276 19.46 -13.93 -4.73
N THR A 277 18.31 -14.42 -5.19
CA THR A 277 16.98 -13.87 -4.88
C THR A 277 16.17 -14.88 -4.09
N PHE A 278 15.44 -14.39 -3.08
CA PHE A 278 14.42 -15.13 -2.35
C PHE A 278 13.17 -14.26 -2.30
N LEU A 279 12.01 -14.88 -2.50
CA LEU A 279 10.72 -14.20 -2.51
C LEU A 279 9.97 -14.47 -1.22
N LEU A 280 9.28 -13.45 -0.71
CA LEU A 280 8.45 -13.55 0.48
C LEU A 280 7.05 -13.00 0.21
N PRO A 281 6.03 -13.50 0.91
CA PRO A 281 4.69 -12.95 0.79
C PRO A 281 4.61 -11.54 1.38
N LYS A 282 3.62 -10.77 0.93
CA LYS A 282 3.30 -9.44 1.46
C LYS A 282 2.16 -9.53 2.45
N ALA A 283 2.31 -8.91 3.61
CA ALA A 283 1.21 -8.81 4.56
C ALA A 283 0.38 -7.55 4.36
N SER A 284 0.73 -6.62 3.48
CA SER A 284 -0.04 -5.41 3.15
C SER A 284 0.20 -4.92 1.73
N HIS A 285 -0.77 -4.17 1.20
CA HIS A 285 -0.71 -3.50 -0.11
C HIS A 285 -0.41 -1.99 0.02
N ASN A 286 -0.27 -1.45 1.23
CA ASN A 286 -0.12 -0.02 1.46
C ASN A 286 1.20 0.55 0.92
N ASN A 287 2.20 -0.32 0.69
CA ASN A 287 3.53 0.04 0.19
C ASN A 287 3.76 -0.34 -1.29
N ASP A 288 2.71 -0.66 -2.05
CA ASP A 288 2.80 -1.02 -3.47
C ASP A 288 2.89 0.11 -4.53
N PRO A 289 2.62 1.40 -4.24
CA PRO A 289 2.63 2.45 -5.27
C PRO A 289 3.95 2.58 -6.05
N ARG A 290 3.84 2.84 -7.35
CA ARG A 290 5.00 2.85 -8.28
C ARG A 290 5.86 4.10 -8.17
N HIS A 291 5.32 5.18 -7.62
CA HIS A 291 6.06 6.43 -7.47
C HIS A 291 7.08 6.39 -6.31
N GLY A 292 6.94 5.43 -5.38
CA GLY A 292 7.89 5.21 -4.28
C GLY A 292 7.89 6.27 -3.17
N TRP A 293 6.88 7.17 -3.13
CA TRP A 293 6.70 8.10 -2.00
C TRP A 293 6.30 7.33 -0.75
N TYR A 294 5.36 6.38 -0.91
CA TYR A 294 4.68 5.70 0.20
C TYR A 294 5.42 4.48 0.75
N THR A 295 6.74 4.58 0.88
CA THR A 295 7.56 3.49 1.43
C THR A 295 8.75 4.06 2.19
N GLU A 296 8.57 4.28 3.49
CA GLU A 296 9.58 4.89 4.34
C GLU A 296 10.40 3.82 5.04
N TRP A 297 11.58 3.60 4.46
CA TRP A 297 12.68 2.77 4.90
C TRP A 297 12.39 1.57 5.84
N PRO A 298 11.60 0.57 5.42
CA PRO A 298 11.57 -0.74 6.10
C PRO A 298 12.99 -1.29 6.29
N ARG A 299 13.26 -2.05 7.36
CA ARG A 299 14.64 -2.39 7.79
C ARG A 299 14.84 -3.86 8.09
N ILE A 300 16.10 -4.31 7.99
CA ILE A 300 16.61 -5.47 8.75
C ILE A 300 17.58 -4.95 9.82
N ARG A 301 17.29 -5.18 11.10
CA ARG A 301 18.11 -4.65 12.21
C ARG A 301 18.09 -5.52 13.47
N GLU A 302 19.16 -5.41 14.26
CA GLU A 302 19.29 -6.09 15.56
C GLU A 302 18.37 -5.43 16.60
N ILE A 303 17.59 -6.24 17.29
CA ILE A 303 16.63 -5.86 18.36
C ILE A 303 17.06 -6.39 19.73
N GLY A 304 18.39 -6.48 19.93
CA GLY A 304 18.99 -6.88 21.19
C GLY A 304 19.20 -8.40 21.32
N ARG A 305 20.10 -8.78 22.24
CA ARG A 305 20.46 -10.18 22.54
C ARG A 305 20.82 -11.04 21.31
N GLY A 306 21.39 -10.42 20.26
CA GLY A 306 21.76 -11.09 19.02
C GLY A 306 20.60 -11.45 18.08
N ARG A 307 19.36 -11.06 18.40
CA ARG A 307 18.17 -11.29 17.55
C ARG A 307 18.07 -10.19 16.50
N MET A 308 17.82 -10.58 15.25
CA MET A 308 17.51 -9.65 14.16
C MET A 308 16.03 -9.74 13.81
N MET A 309 15.45 -8.61 13.41
CA MET A 309 14.11 -8.52 12.88
C MET A 309 14.16 -7.82 11.53
N MET A 310 13.32 -8.29 10.60
CA MET A 310 13.00 -7.57 9.37
C MET A 310 11.59 -7.02 9.50
N ASP A 311 11.38 -5.78 9.08
CA ASP A 311 10.05 -5.22 8.85
C ASP A 311 9.90 -4.87 7.36
N MET A 312 8.83 -5.32 6.71
CA MET A 312 8.48 -4.90 5.35
C MET A 312 7.02 -5.22 5.00
N HIS A 313 6.34 -4.32 4.30
CA HIS A 313 4.94 -4.44 3.85
C HIS A 313 3.99 -4.88 4.98
N GLY A 314 4.12 -4.25 6.15
CA GLY A 314 3.26 -4.49 7.30
C GLY A 314 3.46 -5.84 8.00
N MET A 315 4.59 -6.51 7.80
CA MET A 315 4.95 -7.76 8.46
C MET A 315 6.30 -7.66 9.15
N PHE A 316 6.35 -8.09 10.42
CA PHE A 316 7.60 -8.42 11.07
C PHE A 316 8.02 -9.85 10.76
N PHE A 317 9.31 -10.06 10.52
CA PHE A 317 9.92 -11.38 10.41
C PHE A 317 11.08 -11.51 11.38
N ASP A 318 11.18 -12.67 12.05
CA ASP A 318 12.43 -13.07 12.67
C ASP A 318 13.45 -13.32 11.56
N PHE A 319 14.52 -12.54 11.56
CA PHE A 319 15.54 -12.63 10.53
C PHE A 319 16.77 -13.39 11.07
N PRO A 320 17.24 -14.45 10.39
CA PRO A 320 18.41 -15.17 10.86
C PRO A 320 19.68 -14.36 10.54
N LYS A 321 20.43 -13.96 11.57
CA LYS A 321 21.72 -13.26 11.40
C LYS A 321 22.74 -14.06 10.57
N THR A 322 22.54 -15.37 10.46
CA THR A 322 23.34 -16.33 9.69
C THR A 322 22.86 -16.54 8.25
N PHE A 323 21.90 -15.74 7.76
CA PHE A 323 21.38 -15.86 6.39
C PHE A 323 22.51 -15.70 5.37
N SER A 324 22.80 -16.78 4.65
CA SER A 324 23.92 -16.93 3.71
C SER A 324 23.56 -17.95 2.63
N ALA A 325 24.37 -18.07 1.59
CA ALA A 325 24.06 -19.00 0.49
C ALA A 325 24.08 -20.47 0.94
N ALA A 326 24.83 -20.76 2.01
CA ALA A 326 24.92 -22.09 2.62
C ALA A 326 23.87 -22.35 3.71
N ASN A 327 23.16 -21.31 4.18
CA ASN A 327 22.13 -21.42 5.21
C ASN A 327 21.10 -20.29 5.04
N THR A 328 20.00 -20.60 4.38
CA THR A 328 18.87 -19.70 4.13
C THR A 328 17.68 -19.98 5.05
N ALA A 329 17.83 -20.90 6.02
CA ALA A 329 16.78 -21.26 6.96
C ALA A 329 16.63 -20.27 8.11
N GLY A 330 15.44 -20.31 8.74
CA GLY A 330 15.16 -19.63 10.02
C GLY A 330 14.44 -18.30 9.90
N LEU A 331 14.08 -17.88 8.68
CA LEU A 331 13.22 -16.72 8.44
C LEU A 331 11.76 -17.09 8.74
N ARG A 332 11.09 -16.38 9.66
CA ARG A 332 9.71 -16.69 10.08
C ARG A 332 8.90 -15.41 10.24
N PRO A 333 7.63 -15.37 9.81
CA PRO A 333 6.76 -14.25 10.16
C PRO A 333 6.54 -14.23 11.68
N ILE A 334 6.37 -13.03 12.23
CA ILE A 334 6.08 -12.81 13.66
C ILE A 334 4.63 -12.35 13.82
N ALA A 335 4.26 -11.25 13.15
CA ALA A 335 2.94 -10.64 13.20
C ALA A 335 2.82 -9.58 12.11
N ARG A 336 1.59 -9.34 11.64
CA ARG A 336 1.28 -8.15 10.84
C ARG A 336 0.97 -6.96 11.73
N HIS A 337 1.18 -5.76 11.21
CA HIS A 337 0.99 -4.52 11.97
C HIS A 337 0.34 -3.39 11.16
N LEU A 338 -0.33 -2.51 11.89
CA LEU A 338 -1.03 -1.33 11.35
C LEU A 338 -0.17 -0.07 11.39
N ARG A 339 0.74 0.03 12.35
CA ARG A 339 1.66 1.15 12.50
C ARG A 339 2.55 1.32 11.26
N TYR A 340 2.93 2.55 10.93
CA TYR A 340 4.01 2.77 9.97
C TYR A 340 5.35 2.84 10.70
N ILE A 341 6.34 2.01 10.36
CA ILE A 341 7.56 1.83 11.17
C ILE A 341 8.84 2.09 10.35
N PRO A 342 9.42 3.31 10.43
CA PRO A 342 10.63 3.64 9.67
C PRO A 342 11.94 3.04 10.25
N ASP A 343 11.97 2.76 11.56
CA ASP A 343 13.16 2.23 12.24
C ASP A 343 12.83 1.60 13.61
N PHE A 344 13.73 0.76 14.13
CA PHE A 344 13.57 0.10 15.42
C PHE A 344 14.90 -0.28 16.06
N CYS A 345 14.96 -0.40 17.39
CA CYS A 345 16.17 -0.83 18.12
C CYS A 345 15.85 -1.41 19.51
N ASP A 346 16.83 -2.09 20.11
CA ASP A 346 16.83 -2.33 21.56
C ASP A 346 17.41 -1.13 22.31
N TRP A 347 16.72 -0.66 23.35
CA TRP A 347 17.23 0.35 24.26
C TRP A 347 16.74 0.08 25.68
N ASN A 348 17.68 0.02 26.63
CA ASN A 348 17.41 -0.30 28.04
C ASN A 348 16.60 -1.60 28.23
N GLY A 349 16.86 -2.61 27.40
CA GLY A 349 16.18 -3.91 27.45
C GLY A 349 14.72 -3.89 26.97
N ARG A 350 14.32 -2.84 26.24
CA ARG A 350 13.02 -2.73 25.57
C ARG A 350 13.22 -2.62 24.07
N LEU A 351 12.33 -3.25 23.31
CA LEU A 351 12.16 -2.96 21.90
C LEU A 351 11.52 -1.58 21.77
N VAL A 352 12.14 -0.73 20.96
CA VAL A 352 11.63 0.60 20.62
C VAL A 352 11.37 0.65 19.12
N LEU A 353 10.17 1.08 18.74
CA LEU A 353 9.77 1.29 17.35
C LEU A 353 9.56 2.79 17.13
N ALA A 354 10.14 3.33 16.06
CA ALA A 354 9.80 4.64 15.54
C ALA A 354 8.53 4.56 14.69
N SER A 355 7.87 5.70 14.51
CA SER A 355 6.61 5.76 13.76
C SER A 355 6.56 6.93 12.78
N ASP A 356 5.72 6.80 11.76
CA ASP A 356 5.15 7.94 11.02
C ASP A 356 3.61 7.89 11.08
N GLU A 357 3.03 8.60 12.04
CA GLU A 357 1.64 8.42 12.45
C GLU A 357 0.73 9.46 11.79
N THR A 358 0.75 10.70 12.29
CA THR A 358 -0.14 11.72 11.77
C THR A 358 0.61 12.54 10.72
N SER A 359 0.35 12.27 9.44
CA SER A 359 0.62 13.20 8.35
C SER A 359 -0.62 14.06 8.07
N ILE A 360 -0.40 15.32 7.71
CA ILE A 360 -1.44 16.22 7.16
C ILE A 360 -1.36 16.33 5.63
N GLN A 361 -0.43 15.60 5.01
CA GLN A 361 -0.28 15.52 3.56
C GLN A 361 -1.51 14.85 2.94
N GLY A 362 -2.40 15.64 2.35
CA GLY A 362 -3.66 15.13 1.80
C GLY A 362 -4.69 14.68 2.85
N ASN A 363 -4.41 14.84 4.15
CA ASN A 363 -5.32 14.50 5.25
C ASN A 363 -5.97 15.78 5.85
N PRO A 364 -7.16 16.17 5.38
CA PRO A 364 -7.84 17.37 5.90
C PRO A 364 -8.38 17.18 7.33
N MET A 365 -8.44 15.95 7.83
CA MET A 365 -9.00 15.61 9.15
C MET A 365 -7.93 15.57 10.25
N SER A 366 -6.75 16.13 10.00
CA SER A 366 -5.78 16.44 11.05
C SER A 366 -5.24 17.86 10.88
N GLY A 367 -4.91 18.51 12.00
CA GLY A 367 -4.43 19.89 12.01
C GLY A 367 -2.93 20.04 12.09
N GLN A 368 -2.20 19.01 12.51
CA GLN A 368 -0.74 19.07 12.66
C GLN A 368 -0.12 17.70 12.46
N PRO A 369 1.09 17.63 11.88
CA PRO A 369 1.81 16.38 11.81
C PRO A 369 2.58 16.10 13.09
N GLN A 370 2.55 14.84 13.51
CA GLN A 370 3.15 14.37 14.76
C GLN A 370 3.39 12.87 14.71
N SER A 371 4.43 12.42 15.42
CA SER A 371 4.73 11.01 15.62
C SER A 371 5.38 10.76 16.98
N ASN A 372 5.31 9.52 17.44
CA ASN A 372 5.85 9.06 18.70
C ASN A 372 6.59 7.71 18.56
N LEU A 373 7.20 7.30 19.67
CA LEU A 373 7.85 6.01 19.82
C LEU A 373 6.90 5.01 20.51
N TRP A 374 7.00 3.75 20.13
CA TRP A 374 6.43 2.63 20.87
C TRP A 374 7.53 1.88 21.62
N PHE A 375 7.24 1.47 22.85
CA PHE A 375 8.11 0.72 23.74
C PHE A 375 7.43 -0.55 24.22
N GLY A 376 8.11 -1.69 24.09
CA GLY A 376 7.61 -2.95 24.61
C GLY A 376 8.66 -4.04 24.57
N GLN A 377 8.21 -5.29 24.45
CA GLN A 377 9.06 -6.47 24.29
C GLN A 377 8.78 -7.13 22.94
N TYR A 378 9.75 -7.90 22.46
CA TYR A 378 9.57 -8.71 21.24
C TYR A 378 8.32 -9.62 21.32
N GLU A 379 8.03 -10.18 22.49
CA GLU A 379 6.84 -11.05 22.67
C GLU A 379 5.51 -10.28 22.59
N ASP A 380 5.50 -8.96 22.78
CA ASP A 380 4.28 -8.16 22.64
C ASP A 380 3.86 -8.05 21.17
N LEU A 381 4.80 -8.16 20.22
CA LEU A 381 4.50 -8.12 18.78
C LEU A 381 3.57 -9.26 18.37
N LYS A 382 3.67 -10.43 19.02
CA LYS A 382 2.82 -11.60 18.73
C LYS A 382 1.35 -11.40 19.13
N LYS A 383 1.05 -10.35 19.91
CA LYS A 383 -0.31 -9.95 20.26
C LYS A 383 -0.92 -8.98 19.25
N TRP A 384 -0.18 -8.63 18.19
CA TRP A 384 -0.69 -7.80 17.10
C TRP A 384 -1.39 -8.70 16.07
N GLY A 385 -1.45 -8.29 14.81
CA GLY A 385 -2.25 -9.00 13.83
C GLY A 385 -1.69 -10.39 13.48
N PRO A 386 -2.55 -11.34 13.06
CA PRO A 386 -2.12 -12.67 12.63
C PRO A 386 -1.14 -12.58 11.45
N ALA A 387 -0.22 -13.53 11.36
CA ALA A 387 0.80 -13.59 10.32
C ALA A 387 0.24 -14.02 8.94
N ASP A 388 -0.83 -13.37 8.47
CA ASP A 388 -1.40 -13.62 7.15
C ASP A 388 -0.67 -12.82 6.06
N ALA A 389 -0.36 -13.47 4.95
CA ALA A 389 0.34 -12.84 3.84
C ALA A 389 0.02 -13.52 2.50
N TYR A 390 0.23 -12.77 1.42
CA TYR A 390 -0.14 -13.17 0.07
C TYR A 390 0.98 -12.84 -0.92
N GLY A 391 1.16 -13.66 -1.93
CA GLY A 391 2.19 -13.42 -2.94
C GLY A 391 2.58 -14.69 -3.66
N GLY A 392 3.48 -14.61 -4.62
CA GLY A 392 4.04 -15.79 -5.24
C GLY A 392 5.03 -15.46 -6.34
N PRO A 393 5.71 -16.47 -6.88
CA PRO A 393 6.72 -16.27 -7.90
C PRO A 393 6.16 -15.69 -9.19
N TRP A 394 4.90 -15.97 -9.52
CA TRP A 394 4.30 -15.54 -10.78
C TRP A 394 2.90 -14.98 -10.64
N VAL A 395 2.61 -13.92 -11.40
CA VAL A 395 1.27 -13.34 -11.55
C VAL A 395 1.11 -12.90 -13.00
N ALA A 396 0.45 -13.73 -13.82
CA ALA A 396 0.34 -13.55 -15.27
C ALA A 396 1.70 -13.32 -15.98
N ASP A 397 2.73 -14.06 -15.61
CA ASP A 397 4.05 -13.94 -16.22
C ASP A 397 4.27 -14.92 -17.35
N LYS A 398 5.08 -14.50 -18.32
CA LYS A 398 5.68 -15.40 -19.29
C LYS A 398 6.72 -16.27 -18.59
N ILE A 399 6.58 -17.57 -18.74
CA ILE A 399 7.44 -18.58 -18.10
C ILE A 399 8.05 -19.44 -19.21
N GLU A 400 9.33 -19.75 -19.07
CA GLU A 400 10.04 -20.67 -19.95
C GLU A 400 9.90 -22.12 -19.45
N ALA A 401 9.81 -23.07 -20.38
CA ALA A 401 9.75 -24.48 -20.05
C ALA A 401 11.04 -24.93 -19.34
N GLY A 402 10.90 -25.69 -18.24
CA GLY A 402 12.03 -26.28 -17.53
C GLY A 402 12.86 -25.30 -16.68
N VAL A 403 12.47 -24.03 -16.60
CA VAL A 403 13.13 -23.03 -15.75
C VAL A 403 12.36 -22.90 -14.43
N ALA A 404 13.06 -23.12 -13.32
CA ALA A 404 12.47 -22.97 -12.00
C ALA A 404 12.29 -21.49 -11.63
N SER A 405 11.21 -21.19 -10.90
CA SER A 405 11.00 -19.89 -10.29
C SER A 405 12.08 -19.56 -9.25
N ASP A 406 12.18 -18.28 -8.89
CA ASP A 406 12.86 -17.89 -7.65
C ASP A 406 12.21 -18.63 -6.45
N PRO A 407 12.99 -19.00 -5.41
CA PRO A 407 12.49 -19.59 -4.16
C PRO A 407 11.47 -18.70 -3.46
N PHE A 408 10.34 -19.24 -3.03
CA PHE A 408 9.29 -18.54 -2.28
C PHE A 408 9.15 -19.10 -0.87
N LEU A 409 9.11 -18.22 0.14
CA LEU A 409 9.01 -18.60 1.55
C LEU A 409 7.64 -19.23 1.85
N ILE A 410 7.64 -20.43 2.43
CA ILE A 410 6.41 -21.07 2.95
C ILE A 410 6.50 -21.45 4.43
N ALA A 411 7.66 -21.24 5.06
CA ALA A 411 7.87 -21.61 6.45
C ALA A 411 7.28 -20.60 7.44
N GLY A 412 6.74 -21.12 8.53
CA GLY A 412 6.12 -20.32 9.59
C GLY A 412 4.68 -19.90 9.32
N PHE A 413 4.01 -20.54 8.36
CA PHE A 413 2.57 -20.36 8.11
C PHE A 413 1.86 -21.70 8.25
N ASP A 414 0.73 -21.70 8.96
CA ASP A 414 -0.01 -22.91 9.28
C ASP A 414 -0.83 -23.42 8.10
N ARG A 415 -1.53 -22.52 7.41
CA ARG A 415 -2.38 -22.86 6.27
C ARG A 415 -1.83 -22.22 5.02
N ARG A 416 -1.68 -23.04 3.98
CA ARG A 416 -0.91 -22.68 2.80
C ARG A 416 -1.65 -23.17 1.57
N VAL A 417 -2.23 -22.24 0.83
CA VAL A 417 -2.97 -22.54 -0.40
C VAL A 417 -2.24 -21.93 -1.58
N LEU A 418 -1.91 -22.76 -2.54
CA LEU A 418 -1.40 -22.35 -3.85
C LEU A 418 -2.56 -22.26 -4.84
N HIS A 419 -2.67 -21.13 -5.51
CA HIS A 419 -3.50 -20.93 -6.69
C HIS A 419 -2.63 -20.96 -7.95
N LEU A 420 -2.95 -21.87 -8.87
CA LEU A 420 -2.32 -21.97 -10.18
C LEU A 420 -3.32 -21.60 -11.26
N ALA A 421 -2.92 -20.69 -12.15
CA ALA A 421 -3.76 -20.32 -13.29
C ALA A 421 -2.94 -20.20 -14.56
N LEU A 422 -3.55 -20.57 -15.70
CA LEU A 422 -3.01 -20.28 -17.02
C LEU A 422 -3.67 -19.02 -17.58
N GLY A 423 -2.85 -18.26 -18.29
CA GLY A 423 -3.23 -16.96 -18.83
C GLY A 423 -3.51 -15.92 -17.74
N GLY A 424 -3.75 -14.71 -18.20
CA GLY A 424 -4.13 -13.59 -17.35
C GLY A 424 -4.47 -12.40 -18.22
N LYS A 425 -5.33 -11.54 -17.67
CA LYS A 425 -5.45 -10.18 -18.16
C LYS A 425 -4.14 -9.47 -17.86
N ASN A 426 -3.21 -9.40 -18.82
CA ASN A 426 -2.31 -8.25 -18.85
C ASN A 426 -3.17 -7.02 -19.17
N THR A 427 -3.80 -6.45 -18.15
CA THR A 427 -4.58 -5.21 -18.22
C THR A 427 -3.74 -3.98 -17.90
N GLU A 428 -2.51 -3.95 -18.36
CA GLU A 428 -1.89 -2.67 -18.70
C GLU A 428 -1.32 -2.80 -20.11
N PRO A 429 -1.96 -2.18 -21.12
CA PRO A 429 -1.23 -1.78 -22.31
C PRO A 429 -0.04 -0.94 -21.84
N PRO A 430 1.15 -1.07 -22.46
CA PRO A 430 2.28 -0.23 -22.09
C PRO A 430 1.87 1.25 -22.07
N ALA A 431 2.33 2.02 -21.09
CA ALA A 431 2.00 3.44 -20.95
C ALA A 431 2.19 4.16 -22.30
N GLY A 432 1.12 4.81 -22.78
CA GLY A 432 1.10 5.48 -24.10
C GLY A 432 0.72 4.60 -25.31
N ALA A 433 0.37 3.33 -25.15
CA ALA A 433 0.02 2.43 -26.27
C ALA A 433 -1.32 2.76 -26.95
N HIS A 434 -2.22 3.47 -26.26
CA HIS A 434 -3.55 3.76 -26.78
C HIS A 434 -3.88 5.25 -26.66
N LEU A 435 -3.51 6.04 -27.68
CA LEU A 435 -3.93 7.43 -27.77
C LEU A 435 -5.31 7.54 -28.43
N ARG A 436 -6.11 8.48 -27.93
CA ARG A 436 -7.45 8.81 -28.41
C ARG A 436 -7.41 9.60 -29.72
N ALA A 437 -6.36 10.39 -29.93
CA ALA A 437 -6.01 11.03 -31.20
C ALA A 437 -4.51 10.84 -31.49
N THR A 438 -4.06 11.07 -32.72
CA THR A 438 -2.65 10.84 -33.10
C THR A 438 -1.66 11.69 -32.29
N ASP A 439 -2.09 12.85 -31.82
CA ASP A 439 -1.31 13.88 -31.11
C ASP A 439 -1.51 13.86 -29.58
N GLY A 440 -2.35 13.00 -29.01
CA GLY A 440 -2.42 12.86 -27.55
C GLY A 440 -3.67 12.23 -26.96
N LEU A 441 -3.75 12.35 -25.63
CA LEU A 441 -4.77 11.85 -24.70
C LEU A 441 -4.87 10.34 -24.62
N GLU A 442 -4.48 9.79 -23.48
CA GLU A 442 -4.51 8.36 -23.22
C GLU A 442 -5.94 7.82 -23.11
N ILE A 443 -6.18 6.69 -23.76
CA ILE A 443 -7.33 5.82 -23.55
C ILE A 443 -7.04 4.99 -22.30
N THR A 444 -7.69 5.33 -21.20
CA THR A 444 -7.51 4.71 -19.88
C THR A 444 -8.32 3.44 -19.69
N SER A 445 -9.28 3.17 -20.58
CA SER A 445 -10.04 1.92 -20.59
C SER A 445 -10.57 1.62 -21.99
N ILE A 446 -10.34 0.41 -22.47
CA ILE A 446 -10.80 -0.07 -23.78
C ILE A 446 -11.26 -1.53 -23.69
N PRO A 447 -12.41 -1.91 -24.27
CA PRO A 447 -12.84 -3.30 -24.37
C PRO A 447 -11.82 -4.14 -25.15
N ARG A 448 -11.55 -5.37 -24.71
CA ARG A 448 -10.60 -6.27 -25.37
C ARG A 448 -10.92 -6.47 -26.85
N SER A 449 -12.20 -6.54 -27.21
CA SER A 449 -12.67 -6.66 -28.60
C SER A 449 -12.23 -5.51 -29.50
N LEU A 450 -11.92 -4.34 -28.95
CA LEU A 450 -11.40 -3.19 -29.69
C LEU A 450 -9.88 -3.03 -29.55
N ALA A 451 -9.33 -3.39 -28.39
CA ALA A 451 -7.90 -3.24 -28.08
C ALA A 451 -6.97 -4.04 -29.03
N VAL A 452 -7.49 -5.14 -29.58
CA VAL A 452 -6.76 -6.04 -30.49
C VAL A 452 -6.91 -5.68 -31.96
N LEU A 453 -7.74 -4.69 -32.30
CA LEU A 453 -8.00 -4.30 -33.68
C LEU A 453 -7.03 -3.21 -34.15
N PRO A 454 -6.63 -3.21 -35.44
CA PRO A 454 -6.02 -2.04 -36.06
C PRO A 454 -6.86 -0.79 -35.83
N ARG A 455 -6.20 0.30 -35.44
CA ARG A 455 -6.84 1.58 -35.14
C ARG A 455 -6.40 2.65 -36.13
N VAL A 456 -7.34 3.44 -36.62
CA VAL A 456 -7.08 4.62 -37.45
C VAL A 456 -7.45 5.88 -36.67
N THR A 457 -6.52 6.84 -36.60
CA THR A 457 -6.71 8.13 -35.90
C THR A 457 -6.14 9.27 -36.72
N ILE A 458 -6.53 10.49 -36.36
CA ILE A 458 -5.94 11.74 -36.86
C ILE A 458 -5.52 12.63 -35.68
N VAL A 459 -4.78 13.69 -35.97
CA VAL A 459 -4.41 14.77 -35.03
C VAL A 459 -5.66 15.58 -34.63
N ARG A 460 -5.86 15.85 -33.33
CA ARG A 460 -6.94 16.73 -32.85
C ARG A 460 -6.67 18.20 -33.21
N GLY A 461 -5.44 18.66 -33.05
CA GLY A 461 -5.08 20.06 -33.30
C GLY A 461 -5.79 21.04 -32.36
N ASN A 462 -6.26 22.18 -32.88
CA ASN A 462 -6.89 23.23 -32.08
C ASN A 462 -8.33 22.87 -31.67
N TYR A 463 -8.60 22.78 -30.37
CA TYR A 463 -9.92 22.40 -29.87
C TYR A 463 -11.02 23.44 -30.11
N HIS A 464 -10.63 24.66 -30.48
CA HIS A 464 -11.54 25.73 -30.90
C HIS A 464 -11.97 25.65 -32.38
N GLN A 465 -11.63 24.56 -33.07
CA GLN A 465 -12.06 24.29 -34.44
C GLN A 465 -12.76 22.92 -34.52
N PRO A 466 -13.74 22.75 -35.44
CA PRO A 466 -14.34 21.46 -35.77
C PRO A 466 -13.27 20.39 -36.01
N ALA A 467 -13.45 19.22 -35.41
CA ALA A 467 -12.52 18.12 -35.66
C ALA A 467 -12.71 17.58 -37.08
N PRO A 468 -11.64 17.43 -37.88
CA PRO A 468 -11.76 17.00 -39.26
C PRO A 468 -12.21 15.54 -39.39
N GLY A 469 -12.80 15.20 -40.54
CA GLY A 469 -13.00 13.82 -40.96
C GLY A 469 -11.76 13.27 -41.65
N TYR A 470 -11.77 11.98 -42.00
CA TYR A 470 -10.65 11.32 -42.66
C TYR A 470 -11.11 10.07 -43.41
N SER A 471 -10.21 9.49 -44.22
CA SER A 471 -10.50 8.28 -44.96
C SER A 471 -9.34 7.29 -44.95
N PHE A 472 -9.62 6.05 -45.29
CA PHE A 472 -8.63 5.00 -45.49
C PHE A 472 -9.17 3.95 -46.45
N ARG A 473 -8.29 3.23 -47.15
CA ARG A 473 -8.68 2.13 -48.05
C ARG A 473 -8.39 0.79 -47.40
N VAL A 474 -9.31 -0.16 -47.59
CA VAL A 474 -9.19 -1.55 -47.15
C VAL A 474 -9.31 -2.49 -48.34
N ASN A 475 -8.50 -3.56 -48.37
CA ASN A 475 -8.53 -4.58 -49.44
C ASN A 475 -9.58 -5.67 -49.23
N ARG A 476 -10.21 -5.73 -48.05
CA ARG A 476 -11.23 -6.71 -47.65
C ARG A 476 -12.47 -5.99 -47.12
N PRO A 477 -13.66 -6.64 -47.12
CA PRO A 477 -14.79 -6.17 -46.34
C PRO A 477 -14.41 -6.10 -44.86
N VAL A 478 -14.83 -5.03 -44.18
CA VAL A 478 -14.50 -4.77 -42.77
C VAL A 478 -15.72 -4.28 -42.00
N THR A 479 -15.75 -4.57 -40.70
CA THR A 479 -16.63 -3.87 -39.76
C THR A 479 -15.82 -2.79 -39.06
N VAL A 480 -16.26 -1.54 -39.16
CA VAL A 480 -15.66 -0.42 -38.45
C VAL A 480 -16.41 -0.17 -37.17
N TYR A 481 -15.69 -0.23 -36.04
CA TYR A 481 -16.17 0.25 -34.75
C TYR A 481 -15.64 1.66 -34.51
N LEU A 482 -16.53 2.64 -34.41
CA LEU A 482 -16.22 4.05 -34.31
C LEU A 482 -16.46 4.55 -32.89
N ALA A 483 -15.40 4.90 -32.17
CA ALA A 483 -15.51 5.58 -30.89
C ALA A 483 -15.77 7.08 -31.11
N VAL A 484 -16.89 7.53 -30.56
CA VAL A 484 -17.47 8.85 -30.81
C VAL A 484 -17.52 9.62 -29.52
N ASP A 485 -16.85 10.78 -29.53
CA ASP A 485 -16.98 11.77 -28.47
C ASP A 485 -18.38 12.39 -28.55
N VAL A 486 -19.23 11.98 -27.61
CA VAL A 486 -20.65 12.34 -27.63
C VAL A 486 -20.94 13.74 -27.08
N ARG A 487 -19.91 14.48 -26.64
CA ARG A 487 -20.08 15.86 -26.22
C ARG A 487 -20.51 16.70 -27.42
N GLY A 488 -21.64 17.41 -27.30
CA GLY A 488 -22.26 18.14 -28.41
C GLY A 488 -23.24 17.30 -29.25
N ASN A 489 -23.39 16.01 -28.95
CA ASN A 489 -24.30 15.06 -29.62
C ASN A 489 -24.14 15.04 -31.17
N PRO A 490 -22.96 14.67 -31.68
CA PRO A 490 -22.69 14.64 -33.11
C PRO A 490 -23.60 13.65 -33.85
N ASP A 491 -24.10 14.09 -35.01
CA ASP A 491 -24.87 13.24 -35.92
C ASP A 491 -23.93 12.44 -36.83
N LEU A 492 -23.99 11.11 -36.72
CA LEU A 492 -23.19 10.19 -37.52
C LEU A 492 -23.93 9.75 -38.79
N GLY A 493 -25.23 10.04 -38.90
CA GLY A 493 -26.12 9.50 -39.91
C GLY A 493 -26.71 8.12 -39.54
N PRO A 494 -27.73 7.66 -40.28
CA PRO A 494 -28.54 6.49 -39.94
C PRO A 494 -27.84 5.15 -40.10
N ASP A 495 -26.73 5.11 -40.84
CA ASP A 495 -26.02 3.87 -41.17
C ASP A 495 -25.15 3.35 -40.00
N TRP A 496 -24.96 4.15 -38.95
CA TRP A 496 -24.19 3.77 -37.77
C TRP A 496 -25.09 3.22 -36.68
N THR A 497 -24.83 1.98 -36.26
CA THR A 497 -25.57 1.34 -35.18
C THR A 497 -24.80 1.47 -33.87
N LYS A 498 -25.43 2.06 -32.84
CA LYS A 498 -24.83 2.14 -31.50
C LYS A 498 -24.63 0.73 -30.92
N THR A 499 -23.48 0.50 -30.27
CA THR A 499 -23.17 -0.74 -29.56
C THR A 499 -23.17 -0.52 -28.05
N ASP A 500 -23.06 -1.60 -27.27
CA ASP A 500 -22.89 -1.54 -25.81
C ASP A 500 -21.44 -1.23 -25.38
N LEU A 501 -20.52 -1.11 -26.36
CA LEU A 501 -19.11 -0.83 -26.10
C LEU A 501 -18.88 0.67 -25.84
N THR A 502 -17.96 0.95 -24.92
CA THR A 502 -17.50 2.32 -24.60
C THR A 502 -15.99 2.32 -24.39
N ILE A 503 -15.33 3.45 -24.63
CA ILE A 503 -13.93 3.67 -24.24
C ILE A 503 -13.82 4.87 -23.31
N LEU A 504 -12.80 4.88 -22.44
CA LEU A 504 -12.49 5.98 -21.55
C LEU A 504 -11.17 6.62 -21.89
N TRP A 505 -11.08 7.94 -21.76
CA TRP A 505 -9.87 8.68 -22.07
C TRP A 505 -9.77 9.99 -21.30
N GLY A 506 -8.56 10.55 -21.22
CA GLY A 506 -8.30 11.86 -20.60
C GLY A 506 -8.76 11.95 -19.13
N GLY A 507 -8.64 10.84 -18.39
CA GLY A 507 -8.97 10.72 -16.96
C GLY A 507 -10.46 10.56 -16.62
N SER A 508 -11.39 11.05 -17.45
CA SER A 508 -12.84 11.01 -17.12
C SER A 508 -13.82 10.98 -18.29
N TYR A 509 -13.36 11.17 -19.53
CA TYR A 509 -14.23 11.25 -20.69
C TYR A 509 -14.62 9.87 -21.21
N ARG A 510 -15.84 9.76 -21.76
CA ARG A 510 -16.41 8.51 -22.28
C ARG A 510 -16.89 8.70 -23.70
N ASP A 511 -16.46 7.81 -24.57
CA ASP A 511 -17.03 7.66 -25.90
C ASP A 511 -17.97 6.47 -25.95
N PHE A 512 -19.03 6.61 -26.75
CA PHE A 512 -19.83 5.48 -27.17
C PHE A 512 -19.31 4.94 -28.50
N VAL A 513 -19.34 3.62 -28.65
CA VAL A 513 -18.86 2.97 -29.85
C VAL A 513 -20.04 2.62 -30.74
N TYR A 514 -19.95 3.01 -32.00
CA TYR A 514 -20.90 2.69 -33.05
C TYR A 514 -20.26 1.70 -34.01
N ARG A 515 -21.06 0.92 -34.74
CA ARG A 515 -20.55 -0.02 -35.76
C ARG A 515 -21.21 0.21 -37.10
N ARG A 516 -20.46 -0.03 -38.17
CA ARG A 516 -20.93 -0.05 -39.56
C ARG A 516 -20.05 -0.97 -40.40
N ASP A 517 -20.66 -1.71 -41.31
CA ASP A 517 -19.95 -2.58 -42.26
C ASP A 517 -19.62 -1.82 -43.54
N PHE A 518 -18.42 -2.07 -44.08
CA PHE A 518 -17.92 -1.50 -45.32
C PHE A 518 -17.44 -2.61 -46.26
N ALA A 519 -17.72 -2.46 -47.55
CA ALA A 519 -17.11 -3.29 -48.58
C ALA A 519 -15.62 -2.96 -48.72
N ALA A 520 -14.86 -3.87 -49.37
CA ALA A 520 -13.49 -3.56 -49.76
C ALA A 520 -13.45 -2.29 -50.64
N GLY A 521 -12.57 -1.35 -50.33
CA GLY A 521 -12.52 -0.05 -50.98
C GLY A 521 -12.27 1.10 -50.01
N LEU A 522 -12.78 2.28 -50.36
CA LEU A 522 -12.63 3.50 -49.56
C LEU A 522 -13.62 3.50 -48.39
N VAL A 523 -13.12 3.80 -47.20
CA VAL A 523 -13.90 4.05 -45.99
C VAL A 523 -13.73 5.53 -45.62
N GLU A 524 -14.85 6.23 -45.42
CA GLU A 524 -14.88 7.64 -45.03
C GLU A 524 -15.49 7.79 -43.63
N ILE A 525 -14.78 8.49 -42.76
CA ILE A 525 -15.19 8.82 -41.41
C ILE A 525 -15.47 10.32 -41.34
N SER A 526 -16.68 10.68 -40.92
CA SER A 526 -17.09 12.07 -40.78
C SER A 526 -16.28 12.81 -39.71
N GLY A 527 -16.14 14.13 -39.88
CA GLY A 527 -15.61 15.00 -38.83
C GLY A 527 -16.61 15.21 -37.69
N ASN A 528 -16.14 15.77 -36.59
CA ASN A 528 -16.96 16.16 -35.45
C ASN A 528 -17.06 17.69 -35.38
N ALA A 529 -18.15 18.23 -35.93
CA ALA A 529 -18.40 19.67 -36.03
C ALA A 529 -19.38 20.20 -34.98
N THR A 530 -19.80 19.37 -34.01
CA THR A 530 -20.71 19.83 -32.95
C THR A 530 -19.94 20.48 -31.81
N GLU A 531 -20.33 21.71 -31.47
CA GLU A 531 -19.86 22.39 -30.27
C GLU A 531 -20.49 21.75 -29.02
N HIS A 532 -19.68 21.54 -27.98
CA HIS A 532 -20.19 21.14 -26.66
C HIS A 532 -20.22 22.30 -25.67
N LYS A 533 -19.48 23.38 -25.99
CA LYS A 533 -19.57 24.71 -25.38
C LYS A 533 -19.31 25.72 -26.50
N PRO A 534 -19.79 26.98 -26.39
CA PRO A 534 -19.55 27.99 -27.42
C PRO A 534 -18.06 28.10 -27.78
N GLY A 535 -17.71 27.77 -29.02
CA GLY A 535 -16.33 27.78 -29.51
C GLY A 535 -15.43 26.61 -29.08
N ASP A 536 -15.94 25.56 -28.44
CA ASP A 536 -15.21 24.33 -28.10
C ASP A 536 -15.84 23.10 -28.77
N PHE A 537 -15.03 22.36 -29.54
CA PHE A 537 -15.46 21.18 -30.29
C PHE A 537 -14.86 19.90 -29.70
N GLY A 538 -15.59 18.79 -29.84
CA GLY A 538 -15.17 17.46 -29.38
C GLY A 538 -13.95 16.88 -30.12
N MET A 539 -13.63 15.62 -29.82
CA MET A 539 -12.53 14.89 -30.46
C MET A 539 -12.91 14.36 -31.85
N PRO A 540 -11.95 14.17 -32.79
CA PRO A 540 -12.19 13.39 -34.00
C PRO A 540 -12.59 11.96 -33.63
N HIS A 541 -13.32 11.27 -34.50
CA HIS A 541 -13.72 9.90 -34.22
C HIS A 541 -12.55 8.92 -34.37
N THR A 542 -12.46 7.93 -33.49
CA THR A 542 -11.44 6.86 -33.58
C THR A 542 -12.05 5.62 -34.21
N ALA A 543 -11.48 5.14 -35.31
CA ALA A 543 -11.94 3.93 -35.98
C ALA A 543 -11.10 2.71 -35.57
N PHE A 544 -11.78 1.62 -35.21
CA PHE A 544 -11.20 0.29 -34.97
C PHE A 544 -11.70 -0.66 -36.07
N ILE A 545 -10.80 -1.39 -36.71
CA ILE A 545 -11.10 -2.11 -37.96
C ILE A 545 -11.10 -3.60 -37.69
N ALA A 546 -12.28 -4.23 -37.74
CA ALA A 546 -12.43 -5.68 -37.63
C ALA A 546 -12.53 -6.33 -39.02
N CYS A 547 -11.79 -7.41 -39.22
CA CYS A 547 -11.84 -8.24 -40.42
C CYS A 547 -11.52 -9.69 -40.06
N ASP A 548 -12.23 -10.64 -40.66
CA ASP A 548 -12.00 -12.07 -40.44
C ASP A 548 -10.83 -12.63 -41.29
N ALA A 549 -10.27 -11.83 -42.20
CA ALA A 549 -9.19 -12.23 -43.10
C ALA A 549 -7.81 -11.83 -42.56
N GLU A 550 -6.86 -12.79 -42.58
CA GLU A 550 -5.49 -12.59 -42.08
C GLU A 550 -4.63 -11.65 -42.95
N ASP A 551 -5.06 -11.34 -44.18
CA ASP A 551 -4.33 -10.52 -45.15
C ASP A 551 -4.89 -9.09 -45.31
N LEU A 552 -5.56 -8.56 -44.28
CA LEU A 552 -6.09 -7.19 -44.28
C LEU A 552 -4.96 -6.16 -44.43
N THR A 553 -5.10 -5.27 -45.42
CA THR A 553 -4.27 -4.07 -45.59
C THR A 553 -5.11 -2.81 -45.39
N ILE A 554 -4.61 -1.84 -44.63
CA ILE A 554 -5.25 -0.55 -44.37
C ILE A 554 -4.31 0.56 -44.84
N GLU A 555 -4.72 1.31 -45.86
CA GLU A 555 -3.97 2.45 -46.40
C GLU A 555 -4.63 3.77 -45.97
N PRO A 556 -4.09 4.52 -45.00
CA PRO A 556 -4.70 5.76 -44.52
C PRO A 556 -4.52 6.92 -45.52
N SER A 557 -5.43 7.90 -45.46
CA SER A 557 -5.21 9.23 -46.07
C SER A 557 -4.02 9.95 -45.40
N GLU A 558 -3.47 10.98 -46.05
CA GLU A 558 -2.28 11.72 -45.59
C GLU A 558 -2.39 12.22 -44.13
N ASP A 559 -3.58 12.62 -43.70
CA ASP A 559 -3.85 13.13 -42.35
C ASP A 559 -4.14 12.05 -41.30
N ALA A 560 -4.16 10.77 -41.70
CA ALA A 560 -4.53 9.64 -40.86
C ALA A 560 -3.36 8.70 -40.58
N ARG A 561 -3.36 8.12 -39.37
CA ARG A 561 -2.35 7.17 -38.91
C ARG A 561 -3.02 5.86 -38.55
N VAL A 562 -2.53 4.78 -39.16
CA VAL A 562 -2.84 3.41 -38.75
C VAL A 562 -1.87 3.01 -37.64
N THR A 563 -2.41 2.58 -36.52
CA THR A 563 -1.69 1.86 -35.47
C THR A 563 -2.19 0.43 -35.47
N VAL A 564 -1.33 -0.49 -35.86
CA VAL A 564 -1.58 -1.93 -35.68
C VAL A 564 -1.10 -2.28 -34.28
N PRO A 565 -1.95 -2.79 -33.37
CA PRO A 565 -1.48 -3.33 -32.11
C PRO A 565 -0.42 -4.40 -32.41
N PRO A 566 0.69 -4.47 -31.66
CA PRO A 566 1.61 -5.59 -31.82
C PRO A 566 0.80 -6.89 -31.70
N PRO A 567 1.09 -7.93 -32.53
CA PRO A 567 0.50 -9.24 -32.31
C PRO A 567 0.71 -9.57 -30.84
N SER A 568 -0.33 -10.03 -30.14
CA SER A 568 -0.16 -10.34 -28.73
C SER A 568 0.90 -11.44 -28.64
N ASP A 569 2.11 -11.11 -28.22
CA ASP A 569 3.11 -12.08 -27.77
C ASP A 569 2.66 -12.78 -26.46
N MET A 570 1.40 -12.61 -26.08
CA MET A 570 0.72 -13.45 -25.12
C MET A 570 0.35 -14.73 -25.88
N PRO A 571 0.93 -15.89 -25.53
CA PRO A 571 0.31 -17.16 -25.87
C PRO A 571 -1.16 -17.05 -25.47
N ASP A 572 -2.05 -17.28 -26.42
CA ASP A 572 -3.44 -17.53 -26.08
C ASP A 572 -3.43 -18.72 -25.12
N ALA A 573 -3.94 -18.55 -23.90
CA ALA A 573 -3.98 -19.63 -22.90
C ALA A 573 -4.71 -20.87 -23.46
N THR A 574 -5.60 -20.65 -24.45
CA THR A 574 -6.31 -21.69 -25.20
C THR A 574 -5.45 -22.44 -26.23
N LYS A 575 -4.15 -22.13 -26.41
CA LYS A 575 -3.26 -22.78 -27.39
C LYS A 575 -2.13 -23.63 -26.79
N THR A 576 -1.91 -23.62 -25.48
CA THR A 576 -0.83 -24.42 -24.84
C THR A 576 -1.26 -25.84 -24.43
N GLY A 577 -2.57 -26.11 -24.45
CA GLY A 577 -3.15 -27.30 -23.81
C GLY A 577 -2.88 -27.30 -22.29
N PRO A 578 -3.11 -28.42 -21.59
CA PRO A 578 -2.78 -28.52 -20.17
C PRO A 578 -1.27 -28.35 -19.94
N VAL A 579 -0.90 -27.70 -18.83
CA VAL A 579 0.48 -27.45 -18.41
C VAL A 579 0.71 -28.11 -17.06
N ARG A 580 1.86 -28.77 -16.89
CA ARG A 580 2.25 -29.38 -15.62
C ARG A 580 3.27 -28.52 -14.91
N PHE A 581 3.02 -28.27 -13.63
CA PHE A 581 3.93 -27.57 -12.74
C PHE A 581 4.53 -28.55 -11.74
N ALA A 582 5.83 -28.77 -11.83
CA ALA A 582 6.58 -29.48 -10.80
C ALA A 582 6.87 -28.50 -9.65
N LEU A 583 6.51 -28.91 -8.44
CA LEU A 583 6.79 -28.17 -7.20
C LEU A 583 7.97 -28.84 -6.51
N GLU A 584 9.02 -28.08 -6.24
CA GLU A 584 10.20 -28.54 -5.50
C GLU A 584 10.34 -27.76 -4.20
N VAL A 585 10.84 -28.41 -3.16
CA VAL A 585 11.07 -27.80 -1.85
C VAL A 585 12.52 -27.92 -1.41
N ASP A 586 13.03 -26.86 -0.77
CA ASP A 586 14.24 -26.91 0.05
C ASP A 586 13.81 -26.99 1.52
N LYS A 587 13.99 -28.17 2.11
CA LYS A 587 13.50 -28.44 3.46
C LYS A 587 14.34 -27.79 4.55
N LYS A 588 15.62 -27.52 4.28
CA LYS A 588 16.60 -27.14 5.31
C LYS A 588 17.25 -25.79 5.05
N GLY A 589 16.92 -25.13 3.94
CA GLY A 589 17.58 -23.92 3.51
C GLY A 589 19.05 -24.16 3.17
N ASP A 590 19.40 -25.35 2.68
CA ASP A 590 20.78 -25.74 2.32
C ASP A 590 21.01 -25.80 0.80
N GLY A 591 20.03 -25.34 0.01
CA GLY A 591 20.06 -25.32 -1.44
C GLY A 591 19.77 -26.67 -2.09
N ARG A 592 19.41 -27.71 -1.33
CA ARG A 592 19.05 -29.03 -1.89
C ARG A 592 17.55 -29.16 -2.12
N TRP A 593 17.18 -29.08 -3.39
CA TRP A 593 15.81 -29.19 -3.86
C TRP A 593 15.39 -30.64 -4.05
N THR A 594 14.19 -30.96 -3.57
CA THR A 594 13.52 -32.25 -3.81
C THR A 594 12.13 -32.01 -4.37
N GLU A 595 11.74 -32.77 -5.40
CA GLU A 595 10.38 -32.75 -5.91
C GLU A 595 9.40 -33.13 -4.78
N TYR A 596 8.39 -32.27 -4.58
CA TYR A 596 7.30 -32.47 -3.65
C TYR A 596 6.10 -33.10 -4.36
N THR A 597 5.66 -32.50 -5.47
CA THR A 597 4.53 -32.98 -6.26
C THR A 597 4.54 -32.36 -7.66
N THR A 598 3.68 -32.85 -8.54
CA THR A 598 3.38 -32.24 -9.84
C THR A 598 1.88 -31.98 -9.96
N ILE A 599 1.50 -30.77 -10.38
CA ILE A 599 0.11 -30.36 -10.56
C ILE A 599 -0.15 -30.07 -12.03
N GLU A 600 -1.18 -30.67 -12.61
CA GLU A 600 -1.63 -30.35 -13.98
C GLU A 600 -2.72 -29.28 -13.91
N VAL A 601 -2.52 -28.17 -14.62
CA VAL A 601 -3.54 -27.13 -14.81
C VAL A 601 -4.21 -27.38 -16.16
N PRO A 602 -5.55 -27.56 -16.19
CA PRO A 602 -6.26 -27.82 -17.43
C PRO A 602 -6.27 -26.59 -18.33
N GLU A 603 -6.66 -26.77 -19.59
CA GLU A 603 -6.80 -25.68 -20.56
C GLU A 603 -7.76 -24.58 -20.10
N GLU A 604 -8.75 -24.93 -19.28
CA GLU A 604 -9.71 -23.98 -18.67
C GLU A 604 -9.07 -23.08 -17.58
N GLY A 605 -7.82 -23.38 -17.21
CA GLY A 605 -6.85 -22.37 -16.77
C GLY A 605 -6.84 -21.99 -15.29
N TYR A 606 -7.42 -22.81 -14.39
CA TYR A 606 -7.30 -22.60 -12.94
C TYR A 606 -7.40 -23.89 -12.12
N VAL A 607 -6.53 -24.05 -11.13
CA VAL A 607 -6.63 -25.03 -10.03
C VAL A 607 -6.08 -24.42 -8.74
N TRP A 608 -6.44 -25.00 -7.60
CA TRP A 608 -5.83 -24.68 -6.32
C TRP A 608 -5.33 -25.95 -5.63
N HIS A 609 -4.34 -25.80 -4.76
CA HIS A 609 -3.69 -26.91 -4.08
C HIS A 609 -3.32 -26.52 -2.64
N TYR A 610 -3.65 -27.38 -1.70
CA TYR A 610 -3.30 -27.22 -0.30
C TYR A 610 -1.93 -27.85 -0.02
N LEU A 611 -1.01 -27.07 0.56
CA LEU A 611 0.24 -27.60 1.09
C LEU A 611 -0.05 -28.13 2.51
N PRO A 612 0.17 -29.43 2.77
CA PRO A 612 -0.21 -30.04 4.03
C PRO A 612 0.54 -29.40 5.19
N GLU A 613 -0.11 -29.24 6.35
CA GLU A 613 0.50 -28.67 7.57
C GLU A 613 1.84 -29.34 7.93
N GLY A 614 1.92 -30.67 7.78
CA GLY A 614 3.15 -31.44 8.00
C GLY A 614 4.26 -31.28 6.95
N LEU A 615 4.09 -30.45 5.91
CA LEU A 615 5.17 -30.09 5.00
C LEU A 615 6.13 -29.10 5.69
N ASP A 616 7.16 -29.67 6.31
CA ASP A 616 8.27 -28.93 6.91
C ASP A 616 9.31 -28.59 5.84
N ALA A 617 9.21 -27.38 5.29
CA ALA A 617 10.18 -26.85 4.34
C ALA A 617 10.30 -25.33 4.43
N GLU A 618 11.52 -24.83 4.17
CA GLU A 618 11.84 -23.40 4.16
C GLU A 618 11.28 -22.74 2.91
N TRP A 619 11.60 -23.30 1.75
CA TRP A 619 11.34 -22.70 0.45
C TRP A 619 10.61 -23.65 -0.49
N ILE A 620 9.78 -23.09 -1.36
CA ILE A 620 9.20 -23.78 -2.52
C ILE A 620 9.58 -23.06 -3.81
N ARG A 621 9.70 -23.80 -4.91
CA ARG A 621 9.80 -23.24 -6.26
C ARG A 621 9.00 -24.08 -7.24
N LEU A 622 8.65 -23.48 -8.38
CA LEU A 622 7.82 -24.12 -9.39
C LEU A 622 8.55 -24.14 -10.74
N THR A 623 8.37 -25.21 -11.50
CA THR A 623 8.87 -25.36 -12.87
C THR A 623 7.74 -25.80 -13.78
N ALA A 624 7.50 -25.07 -14.88
CA ALA A 624 6.51 -25.47 -15.89
C ALA A 624 7.13 -26.44 -16.92
N ASP A 625 6.40 -27.46 -17.34
CA ASP A 625 6.83 -28.38 -18.40
C ASP A 625 6.81 -27.74 -19.81
N LYS A 626 6.09 -26.63 -19.95
CA LYS A 626 5.91 -25.88 -21.20
C LYS A 626 6.01 -24.38 -20.96
N ALA A 627 6.46 -23.66 -21.98
CA ALA A 627 6.40 -22.22 -21.99
C ALA A 627 4.93 -21.78 -22.00
N CYS A 628 4.55 -20.89 -21.09
CA CYS A 628 3.18 -20.44 -20.92
C CYS A 628 3.13 -19.06 -20.27
N VAL A 629 1.92 -18.52 -20.12
CA VAL A 629 1.67 -17.43 -19.18
C VAL A 629 0.97 -18.04 -17.97
N ALA A 630 1.51 -17.85 -16.77
CA ALA A 630 0.89 -18.41 -15.57
C ALA A 630 0.92 -17.49 -14.36
N THR A 631 0.05 -17.83 -13.42
CA THR A 631 0.03 -17.31 -12.06
C THR A 631 0.29 -18.48 -11.12
N ALA A 632 1.20 -18.28 -10.17
CA ALA A 632 1.41 -19.15 -9.02
C ALA A 632 1.40 -18.24 -7.79
N TYR A 633 0.26 -18.21 -7.11
CA TYR A 633 -0.02 -17.25 -6.03
C TYR A 633 -0.44 -17.99 -4.77
N PHE A 634 0.22 -17.68 -3.66
CA PHE A 634 0.01 -18.29 -2.36
C PHE A 634 -0.82 -17.38 -1.47
N HIS A 635 -1.78 -18.00 -0.78
CA HIS A 635 -2.44 -17.44 0.38
C HIS A 635 -1.91 -18.21 1.59
N LEU A 636 -1.23 -17.49 2.47
CA LEU A 636 -0.56 -18.04 3.65
C LEU A 636 -1.21 -17.40 4.87
N THR A 637 -1.77 -18.21 5.76
CA THR A 637 -2.47 -17.71 6.96
C THR A 637 -2.00 -18.43 8.20
N ASP A 638 -2.05 -17.71 9.31
CA ASP A 638 -1.73 -18.24 10.64
C ASP A 638 -3.02 -18.65 11.37
N ASN A 639 -2.96 -19.70 12.19
CA ASN A 639 -4.08 -20.01 13.09
C ASN A 639 -4.07 -19.07 14.29
N ASP A 640 -2.89 -18.67 14.75
CA ASP A 640 -2.72 -17.85 15.94
C ASP A 640 -3.13 -16.40 15.66
N SER A 641 -3.90 -15.84 16.59
CA SER A 641 -4.28 -14.43 16.57
C SER A 641 -4.19 -13.84 17.95
N ALA A 642 -4.11 -12.50 18.00
CA ALA A 642 -4.33 -11.76 19.22
C ALA A 642 -5.60 -12.28 19.93
N PRO A 643 -5.52 -12.67 21.21
CA PRO A 643 -6.71 -13.02 21.97
C PRO A 643 -7.59 -11.77 22.10
N VAL A 644 -8.91 -11.97 22.10
CA VAL A 644 -9.85 -10.88 22.38
C VAL A 644 -9.58 -10.36 23.79
N ASP A 645 -9.35 -9.06 23.93
CA ASP A 645 -9.23 -8.39 25.24
C ASP A 645 -10.47 -7.54 25.50
N GLU A 646 -11.51 -8.18 26.05
CA GLU A 646 -12.74 -7.47 26.43
C GLU A 646 -12.49 -6.40 27.50
N SER A 647 -11.44 -6.56 28.32
CA SER A 647 -11.13 -5.64 29.42
C SER A 647 -10.55 -4.32 28.90
N LEU A 648 -9.68 -4.39 27.89
CA LEU A 648 -9.08 -3.23 27.22
C LEU A 648 -10.15 -2.30 26.61
N PHE A 649 -11.22 -2.87 26.07
CA PHE A 649 -12.32 -2.14 25.42
C PHE A 649 -13.58 -2.01 26.28
N ALA A 650 -13.52 -2.38 27.56
CA ALA A 650 -14.69 -2.39 28.46
C ALA A 650 -15.31 -0.99 28.65
N GLY A 651 -14.51 0.07 28.48
CA GLY A 651 -14.97 1.46 28.55
C GLY A 651 -15.82 1.92 27.36
N LEU A 652 -15.76 1.24 26.22
CA LEU A 652 -16.55 1.59 25.04
C LEU A 652 -17.98 1.05 25.16
N ALA A 653 -18.95 1.85 24.71
CA ALA A 653 -20.35 1.44 24.69
C ALA A 653 -20.58 0.33 23.66
N ASP A 654 -21.37 -0.67 24.01
CA ASP A 654 -21.78 -1.74 23.08
C ASP A 654 -22.72 -1.21 22.00
N ALA A 655 -22.78 -1.90 20.86
CA ALA A 655 -23.56 -1.49 19.68
C ALA A 655 -25.03 -1.22 19.97
N ASP A 656 -25.63 -1.91 20.95
CA ASP A 656 -27.03 -1.76 21.36
C ASP A 656 -27.23 -0.91 22.64
N ALA A 657 -26.16 -0.33 23.18
CA ALA A 657 -26.25 0.52 24.36
C ALA A 657 -27.17 1.74 24.11
N PRO A 658 -28.10 2.05 25.02
CA PRO A 658 -29.06 3.13 24.81
C PRO A 658 -28.46 4.53 24.94
N GLN A 659 -27.28 4.64 25.55
CA GLN A 659 -26.60 5.90 25.81
C GLN A 659 -25.10 5.76 25.57
N VAL A 660 -24.51 6.81 25.00
CA VAL A 660 -23.08 6.88 24.68
C VAL A 660 -22.59 8.31 24.82
N ARG A 661 -21.35 8.49 25.29
CA ARG A 661 -20.64 9.77 25.22
C ARG A 661 -20.00 9.91 23.85
N ALA A 662 -20.82 10.32 22.88
CA ALA A 662 -20.40 10.57 21.50
C ALA A 662 -19.58 11.86 21.39
N GLY A 663 -18.64 11.88 20.45
CA GLY A 663 -17.86 13.07 20.12
C GLY A 663 -17.18 12.96 18.77
N LYS A 664 -16.87 14.11 18.17
CA LYS A 664 -16.01 14.25 17.00
C LYS A 664 -14.63 14.72 17.45
N VAL A 665 -13.57 14.11 16.94
CA VAL A 665 -12.18 14.32 17.40
C VAL A 665 -11.26 14.81 16.29
N TYR A 666 -10.36 15.75 16.61
CA TYR A 666 -9.43 16.36 15.64
C TYR A 666 -8.16 16.88 16.31
N ALA A 667 -6.99 16.40 15.88
CA ALA A 667 -5.71 16.94 16.34
C ALA A 667 -5.64 18.43 15.95
N ALA A 668 -5.58 19.32 16.96
CA ALA A 668 -5.80 20.74 16.71
C ALA A 668 -4.73 21.34 15.80
N LYS A 669 -5.14 22.31 14.97
CA LYS A 669 -4.23 23.09 14.13
C LYS A 669 -3.59 24.27 14.87
N ARG A 670 -4.21 24.71 15.96
CA ARG A 670 -3.89 25.95 16.70
C ARG A 670 -3.00 25.75 17.92
N ASN A 671 -2.79 24.50 18.34
CA ASN A 671 -2.00 24.12 19.50
C ASN A 671 -1.78 22.59 19.50
N ARG A 672 -1.16 22.04 20.54
CA ARG A 672 -0.91 20.59 20.68
C ARG A 672 -2.11 19.78 21.23
N ASN A 673 -3.24 20.42 21.50
CA ASN A 673 -4.41 19.78 22.09
C ASN A 673 -5.18 18.96 21.05
N LEU A 674 -6.09 18.12 21.54
CA LEU A 674 -7.08 17.45 20.73
C LEU A 674 -8.41 18.21 20.82
N ARG A 675 -8.99 18.63 19.70
CA ARG A 675 -10.34 19.22 19.66
C ARG A 675 -11.38 18.12 19.83
N VAL A 676 -12.38 18.37 20.65
CA VAL A 676 -13.51 17.48 20.89
C VAL A 676 -14.81 18.26 20.76
N ILE A 677 -15.68 17.84 19.85
CA ILE A 677 -17.02 18.41 19.67
C ILE A 677 -18.05 17.36 20.09
N VAL A 678 -18.92 17.69 21.04
CA VAL A 678 -19.97 16.78 21.53
C VAL A 678 -21.36 17.39 21.30
N GLY A 679 -22.40 16.59 21.53
CA GLY A 679 -23.79 17.00 21.30
C GLY A 679 -24.18 18.35 21.93
N GLY A 680 -25.02 19.09 21.20
CA GLY A 680 -25.42 20.47 21.52
C GLY A 680 -24.34 21.51 21.16
N ASP A 681 -23.44 21.18 20.22
CA ASP A 681 -22.32 22.02 19.77
C ASP A 681 -21.51 22.57 20.94
N ARG A 682 -21.13 21.68 21.86
CA ARG A 682 -20.21 22.00 22.95
C ARG A 682 -18.79 21.62 22.54
N TYR A 683 -17.87 22.57 22.68
CA TYR A 683 -16.50 22.46 22.19
C TYR A 683 -15.52 22.38 23.36
N PHE A 684 -14.55 21.49 23.23
CA PHE A 684 -13.49 21.31 24.21
C PHE A 684 -12.12 21.19 23.52
N ASP A 685 -11.09 21.64 24.21
CA ASP A 685 -9.73 21.14 24.04
C ASP A 685 -9.52 20.02 25.08
N PHE A 686 -9.10 18.84 24.64
CA PHE A 686 -8.47 17.85 25.51
C PHE A 686 -6.97 18.16 25.55
N VAL A 687 -6.53 18.63 26.72
CA VAL A 687 -5.26 19.35 26.90
C VAL A 687 -4.08 18.38 26.95
N LYS A 688 -3.04 18.62 26.14
CA LYS A 688 -1.86 17.74 26.04
C LYS A 688 -1.16 17.56 27.38
N GLU A 689 -0.95 18.65 28.11
CA GLU A 689 -0.12 18.65 29.31
C GLU A 689 -0.79 17.90 30.47
N THR A 690 -2.13 17.97 30.56
CA THR A 690 -2.88 17.51 31.74
C THR A 690 -3.80 16.32 31.47
N PHE A 691 -4.12 16.01 30.21
CA PHE A 691 -5.11 14.99 29.82
C PHE A 691 -6.50 15.26 30.41
N THR A 692 -6.92 16.53 30.38
CA THR A 692 -8.22 16.99 30.88
C THR A 692 -8.98 17.80 29.83
N PHE A 693 -10.30 17.85 29.96
CA PHE A 693 -11.17 18.62 29.07
C PHE A 693 -11.27 20.08 29.54
N ARG A 694 -10.95 21.02 28.65
CA ARG A 694 -11.14 22.46 28.85
C ARG A 694 -12.22 22.98 27.87
N PRO A 695 -13.26 23.68 28.35
CA PRO A 695 -14.25 24.30 27.46
C PRO A 695 -13.62 25.31 26.51
N GLU A 696 -14.14 25.38 25.29
CA GLU A 696 -13.64 26.24 24.22
C GLU A 696 -14.79 26.91 23.48
N GLU A 697 -14.48 27.99 22.77
CA GLU A 697 -15.45 28.66 21.90
C GLU A 697 -15.85 27.79 20.71
N ALA A 698 -17.02 28.11 20.15
CA ALA A 698 -17.55 27.43 18.99
C ALA A 698 -16.64 27.58 17.76
N ASP A 699 -16.55 26.53 16.97
CA ASP A 699 -15.73 26.45 15.77
C ASP A 699 -16.55 25.79 14.65
N GLU A 700 -17.41 26.58 14.03
CA GLU A 700 -18.36 26.11 13.01
C GLU A 700 -17.64 25.49 11.80
N LYS A 701 -16.47 26.02 11.43
CA LYS A 701 -15.66 25.49 10.33
C LYS A 701 -15.13 24.10 10.65
N LEU A 702 -14.68 23.88 11.90
CA LEU A 702 -14.27 22.56 12.34
C LEU A 702 -15.46 21.61 12.43
N ALA A 703 -16.62 22.09 12.90
CA ALA A 703 -17.83 21.28 12.96
C ALA A 703 -18.31 20.81 11.58
N GLU A 704 -18.22 21.69 10.57
CA GLU A 704 -18.49 21.39 9.15
C GLU A 704 -17.46 20.39 8.60
N LEU A 705 -16.16 20.62 8.84
CA LEU A 705 -15.09 19.71 8.42
C LEU A 705 -15.26 18.30 8.99
N LEU A 706 -15.69 18.20 10.25
CA LEU A 706 -15.92 16.94 10.95
C LEU A 706 -17.35 16.41 10.78
N GLU A 707 -18.15 16.95 9.87
CA GLU A 707 -19.45 16.35 9.54
C GLU A 707 -19.26 14.88 9.12
N VAL A 708 -20.14 14.00 9.58
CA VAL A 708 -20.13 12.58 9.20
C VAL A 708 -21.25 12.36 8.21
N LYS A 709 -20.90 11.81 7.05
CA LYS A 709 -21.85 11.34 6.03
C LYS A 709 -21.62 9.85 5.83
N PRO A 710 -22.67 9.03 5.71
CA PRO A 710 -22.49 7.60 5.47
C PRO A 710 -21.81 7.41 4.11
N GLU A 711 -20.74 6.62 4.11
CA GLU A 711 -19.93 6.31 2.92
C GLU A 711 -20.43 5.05 2.18
N PHE A 712 -21.49 4.44 2.71
CA PHE A 712 -22.08 3.18 2.30
C PHE A 712 -23.62 3.26 2.34
N VAL A 713 -24.27 2.28 1.73
CA VAL A 713 -25.70 1.98 1.94
C VAL A 713 -25.84 0.53 2.39
N VAL A 714 -26.97 0.19 3.01
CA VAL A 714 -27.25 -1.18 3.46
C VAL A 714 -28.50 -1.67 2.74
N ASP A 715 -28.45 -2.89 2.21
CA ASP A 715 -29.64 -3.60 1.75
C ASP A 715 -29.87 -4.88 2.58
N GLU A 716 -30.87 -5.67 2.21
CA GLU A 716 -31.18 -6.93 2.90
C GLU A 716 -30.00 -7.93 2.86
N ALA A 717 -29.15 -7.83 1.85
CA ALA A 717 -28.07 -8.78 1.60
C ALA A 717 -26.74 -8.37 2.24
N SER A 718 -26.40 -7.08 2.24
CA SER A 718 -25.03 -6.64 2.51
C SER A 718 -24.91 -5.14 2.79
N VAL A 719 -23.72 -4.74 3.22
CA VAL A 719 -23.27 -3.35 3.16
C VAL A 719 -22.66 -3.09 1.79
N ILE A 720 -22.95 -1.93 1.20
CA ILE A 720 -22.57 -1.60 -0.17
C ILE A 720 -21.76 -0.31 -0.18
N VAL A 721 -20.52 -0.42 -0.66
CA VAL A 721 -19.63 0.71 -0.85
C VAL A 721 -19.54 1.01 -2.34
N THR A 722 -19.75 2.28 -2.71
CA THR A 722 -19.59 2.74 -4.11
C THR A 722 -18.42 3.70 -4.20
N ARG A 723 -17.45 3.37 -5.05
CA ARG A 723 -16.27 4.20 -5.34
C ARG A 723 -16.04 4.25 -6.84
N GLY A 724 -16.20 5.43 -7.43
CA GLY A 724 -16.18 5.59 -8.88
C GLY A 724 -17.24 4.69 -9.54
N ARG A 725 -16.79 3.69 -10.29
CA ARG A 725 -17.67 2.70 -10.96
C ARG A 725 -17.75 1.36 -10.27
N GLN A 726 -16.97 1.16 -9.22
CA GLN A 726 -16.97 -0.08 -8.48
C GLN A 726 -18.05 -0.01 -7.40
N ARG A 727 -18.85 -1.07 -7.36
CA ARG A 727 -19.84 -1.35 -6.33
C ARG A 727 -19.38 -2.62 -5.63
N LEU A 728 -18.92 -2.49 -4.40
CA LEU A 728 -18.36 -3.57 -3.59
C LEU A 728 -19.32 -3.89 -2.46
N ARG A 729 -19.46 -5.17 -2.14
CA ARG A 729 -20.33 -5.64 -1.06
C ARG A 729 -19.51 -6.22 0.08
N LEU A 730 -19.84 -5.80 1.29
CA LEU A 730 -19.18 -6.19 2.52
C LEU A 730 -20.16 -6.95 3.43
N PRO A 731 -19.64 -7.84 4.29
CA PRO A 731 -20.46 -8.52 5.29
C PRO A 731 -21.10 -7.54 6.28
N LYS A 732 -22.32 -7.88 6.70
CA LYS A 732 -23.02 -7.22 7.79
C LYS A 732 -22.49 -7.78 9.11
N GLY A 733 -22.11 -6.87 10.00
CA GLY A 733 -21.91 -7.12 11.43
C GLY A 733 -23.21 -7.01 12.22
N HIS A 734 -23.15 -6.36 13.39
CA HIS A 734 -24.31 -6.22 14.29
C HIS A 734 -25.46 -5.41 13.66
N LYS A 735 -26.71 -5.84 13.83
CA LYS A 735 -27.91 -5.19 13.23
C LYS A 735 -28.11 -3.72 13.63
N ALA A 736 -27.52 -3.28 14.74
CA ALA A 736 -27.64 -1.89 15.18
C ALA A 736 -26.98 -0.88 14.22
N TYR A 737 -26.12 -1.36 13.29
CA TYR A 737 -25.53 -0.54 12.24
C TYR A 737 -26.36 -0.49 10.94
N ASP A 738 -27.54 -1.13 10.88
CA ASP A 738 -28.44 -1.04 9.73
C ASP A 738 -28.98 0.38 9.54
N GLU A 739 -29.03 1.17 10.63
CA GLU A 739 -29.56 2.53 10.71
C GLU A 739 -28.60 3.42 11.53
N PRO A 740 -28.68 4.77 11.41
CA PRO A 740 -27.85 5.64 12.25
C PRO A 740 -28.19 5.48 13.73
N PHE A 741 -27.18 5.54 14.60
CA PHE A 741 -27.39 5.59 16.05
C PHE A 741 -28.07 6.89 16.47
N ALA A 742 -28.47 6.99 17.74
CA ALA A 742 -28.97 8.25 18.31
C ALA A 742 -27.94 9.40 18.21
N SER A 743 -26.64 9.07 18.13
CA SER A 743 -25.53 10.00 17.91
C SER A 743 -25.25 10.30 16.43
N GLY A 744 -25.96 9.66 15.50
CA GLY A 744 -25.74 9.71 14.05
C GLY A 744 -24.92 8.52 13.53
N TRP A 745 -24.50 8.60 12.27
CA TRP A 745 -23.59 7.61 11.69
C TRP A 745 -22.20 7.71 12.33
N PRO A 746 -21.54 6.57 12.61
CA PRO A 746 -20.11 6.54 12.92
C PRO A 746 -19.26 7.11 11.79
N ARG A 747 -18.09 7.67 12.13
CA ARG A 747 -17.05 7.98 11.15
C ARG A 747 -16.70 6.71 10.34
N GLY A 748 -16.81 6.82 9.01
CA GLY A 748 -16.37 5.77 8.08
C GLY A 748 -14.85 5.76 7.96
N THR A 749 -14.32 6.48 6.99
CA THR A 749 -12.91 6.42 6.60
C THR A 749 -12.09 7.57 7.18
N ARG A 750 -10.89 7.26 7.69
CA ARG A 750 -9.92 8.26 8.15
C ARG A 750 -8.49 7.75 7.98
N GLU A 751 -7.59 8.64 7.59
CA GLU A 751 -6.14 8.41 7.65
C GLU A 751 -5.66 8.60 9.08
N VAL A 752 -5.07 7.55 9.64
CA VAL A 752 -4.67 7.49 11.06
C VAL A 752 -3.17 7.25 11.22
N GLU A 753 -2.56 6.55 10.27
CA GLU A 753 -1.12 6.43 10.10
C GLU A 753 -0.79 7.04 8.74
N SER A 754 0.44 7.52 8.54
CA SER A 754 0.83 8.10 7.25
C SER A 754 0.53 7.07 6.17
N GLU A 755 -0.19 7.49 5.12
CA GLU A 755 -0.44 6.68 3.91
C GLU A 755 -1.34 5.44 4.14
N ARG A 756 -1.96 5.32 5.33
CA ARG A 756 -2.85 4.20 5.67
C ARG A 756 -4.21 4.68 6.16
N TYR A 757 -5.22 4.35 5.39
CA TYR A 757 -6.61 4.57 5.77
C TYR A 757 -7.11 3.40 6.62
N LEU A 758 -7.76 3.72 7.73
CA LEU A 758 -8.69 2.82 8.39
C LEU A 758 -10.12 3.26 8.06
N THR A 759 -11.00 2.28 7.85
CA THR A 759 -12.44 2.53 7.73
C THR A 759 -13.20 1.67 8.73
N ASN A 760 -14.17 2.26 9.44
CA ASN A 760 -15.09 1.54 10.31
C ASN A 760 -16.46 1.45 9.63
N ILE A 761 -16.80 0.26 9.13
CA ILE A 761 -18.05 0.02 8.42
C ILE A 761 -18.78 -1.15 9.06
N HIS A 762 -19.98 -0.87 9.57
CA HIS A 762 -20.92 -1.86 10.11
C HIS A 762 -20.33 -2.77 11.20
N GLY A 763 -19.48 -2.19 12.07
CA GLY A 763 -18.85 -2.90 13.18
C GLY A 763 -17.63 -3.71 12.76
N THR A 764 -16.89 -3.27 11.75
CA THR A 764 -15.61 -3.86 11.36
C THR A 764 -14.65 -2.76 10.92
N PHE A 765 -13.45 -2.78 11.49
CA PHE A 765 -12.35 -1.98 10.96
C PHE A 765 -11.74 -2.69 9.77
N TYR A 766 -11.52 -1.96 8.69
CA TYR A 766 -10.78 -2.42 7.53
C TYR A 766 -9.61 -1.47 7.29
N GLU A 767 -8.47 -2.03 6.89
CA GLU A 767 -7.40 -1.24 6.32
C GLU A 767 -7.62 -1.08 4.81
N ILE A 768 -7.29 0.09 4.28
CA ILE A 768 -7.39 0.39 2.86
C ILE A 768 -6.07 0.99 2.38
N PRO A 769 -5.42 0.39 1.37
CA PRO A 769 -4.23 0.96 0.77
C PRO A 769 -4.54 2.25 0.02
N ARG A 770 -3.54 3.11 -0.11
CA ARG A 770 -3.56 4.23 -1.04
C ARG A 770 -3.23 3.73 -2.45
N ALA A 771 -4.00 4.14 -3.46
CA ALA A 771 -3.70 3.82 -4.86
C ALA A 771 -2.52 4.64 -5.41
N ASP A 772 -2.17 4.47 -6.69
CA ASP A 772 -1.36 5.47 -7.42
C ASP A 772 -2.18 6.77 -7.51
N GLY A 773 -1.96 7.68 -6.56
CA GLY A 773 -2.78 8.89 -6.32
C GLY A 773 -3.49 8.85 -4.96
N GLU A 774 -3.98 10.00 -4.48
CA GLU A 774 -4.50 10.19 -3.11
C GLU A 774 -5.86 9.52 -2.82
N VAL A 775 -6.24 8.46 -3.56
CA VAL A 775 -7.55 7.81 -3.44
C VAL A 775 -7.40 6.46 -2.74
N PRO A 776 -8.20 6.18 -1.70
CA PRO A 776 -8.23 4.85 -1.08
C PRO A 776 -8.68 3.77 -2.07
N ALA A 777 -7.90 2.68 -2.18
CA ALA A 777 -8.13 1.53 -3.05
C ALA A 777 -8.99 0.46 -2.36
N TYR A 778 -10.29 0.69 -2.30
CA TYR A 778 -11.25 -0.22 -1.63
C TYR A 778 -11.26 -1.63 -2.24
N GLU A 779 -10.89 -1.80 -3.50
CA GLU A 779 -10.78 -3.11 -4.16
C GLU A 779 -9.65 -3.99 -3.59
N LYS A 780 -8.76 -3.42 -2.78
CA LYS A 780 -7.69 -4.11 -2.07
C LYS A 780 -7.89 -4.09 -0.55
N MET A 781 -9.07 -3.67 -0.07
CA MET A 781 -9.34 -3.53 1.35
C MET A 781 -9.31 -4.87 2.09
N ARG A 782 -8.94 -4.86 3.37
CA ARG A 782 -8.91 -6.09 4.18
C ARG A 782 -9.43 -5.83 5.58
N PRO A 783 -10.15 -6.78 6.18
CA PRO A 783 -10.65 -6.60 7.52
C PRO A 783 -9.51 -6.74 8.53
N VAL A 784 -9.51 -5.83 9.51
CA VAL A 784 -8.62 -5.85 10.66
C VAL A 784 -9.28 -6.64 11.79
N SER A 785 -10.45 -6.17 12.22
CA SER A 785 -11.17 -6.72 13.37
C SER A 785 -12.65 -6.38 13.30
N SER A 786 -13.52 -7.31 13.67
CA SER A 786 -14.94 -7.04 13.87
C SER A 786 -15.23 -6.72 15.33
N HIS A 787 -16.18 -5.81 15.58
CA HIS A 787 -16.54 -5.36 16.91
C HIS A 787 -18.04 -5.04 17.01
N SER A 788 -18.54 -5.03 18.25
CA SER A 788 -19.93 -4.67 18.57
C SER A 788 -19.94 -3.44 19.47
N LYS A 789 -19.30 -2.33 19.05
CA LYS A 789 -19.08 -1.12 19.86
C LYS A 789 -19.55 0.16 19.14
N GLN A 790 -20.22 1.07 19.83
CA GLN A 790 -20.62 2.38 19.29
C GLN A 790 -19.45 3.37 19.22
N ILE A 791 -18.41 3.03 18.45
CA ILE A 791 -17.28 3.93 18.18
C ILE A 791 -17.78 5.03 17.24
N THR A 792 -17.95 6.26 17.74
CA THR A 792 -18.62 7.33 16.98
C THR A 792 -17.67 8.11 16.06
N ASP A 793 -16.42 8.28 16.48
CA ASP A 793 -15.34 8.90 15.71
C ASP A 793 -14.00 8.39 16.24
N PHE A 794 -12.95 8.49 15.43
CA PHE A 794 -11.60 8.05 15.79
C PHE A 794 -10.54 8.91 15.11
N CYS A 795 -9.35 9.03 15.70
CA CYS A 795 -8.18 9.70 15.12
C CYS A 795 -6.89 9.23 15.79
N THR A 796 -5.72 9.69 15.32
CA THR A 796 -4.47 9.56 16.07
C THR A 796 -4.06 10.88 16.72
N TRP A 797 -3.54 10.80 17.94
CA TRP A 797 -3.00 11.95 18.66
C TRP A 797 -1.89 11.55 19.64
N ASN A 798 -0.74 12.22 19.58
CA ASN A 798 0.45 11.95 20.41
C ASN A 798 0.91 10.48 20.40
N GLY A 799 0.73 9.83 19.25
CA GLY A 799 1.00 8.42 19.00
C GLY A 799 0.03 7.39 19.58
N LEU A 800 -1.15 7.86 19.97
CA LEU A 800 -2.25 7.02 20.43
C LEU A 800 -3.40 7.06 19.43
N LEU A 801 -4.02 5.90 19.20
CA LEU A 801 -5.36 5.82 18.65
C LEU A 801 -6.35 6.35 19.71
N VAL A 802 -7.19 7.30 19.29
CA VAL A 802 -8.24 7.88 20.11
C VAL A 802 -9.58 7.41 19.58
N LEU A 803 -10.42 6.87 20.46
CA LEU A 803 -11.78 6.43 20.14
C LEU A 803 -12.80 7.23 20.96
N ALA A 804 -13.78 7.84 20.28
CA ALA A 804 -15.00 8.36 20.89
C ALA A 804 -16.09 7.28 20.91
N GLY A 805 -17.06 7.37 21.82
CA GLY A 805 -18.07 6.31 22.01
C GLY A 805 -18.01 5.62 23.37
N VAL A 806 -17.54 6.30 24.41
CA VAL A 806 -17.38 5.75 25.76
C VAL A 806 -18.74 5.64 26.46
N ARG A 807 -18.98 4.56 27.21
CA ARG A 807 -20.24 4.40 27.97
C ARG A 807 -20.34 5.45 29.10
N PRO A 808 -21.55 5.95 29.44
CA PRO A 808 -21.70 7.05 30.39
C PRO A 808 -21.19 6.80 31.81
N ASP A 809 -21.11 5.55 32.26
CA ASP A 809 -20.68 5.12 33.58
C ASP A 809 -19.22 4.62 33.63
N ALA A 810 -18.50 4.67 32.50
CA ALA A 810 -17.09 4.30 32.45
C ALA A 810 -16.27 5.20 33.40
N LYS A 811 -15.38 4.54 34.15
CA LYS A 811 -14.42 5.21 35.03
C LYS A 811 -13.10 5.37 34.29
N ALA A 812 -12.30 6.35 34.70
CA ALA A 812 -10.94 6.46 34.21
C ALA A 812 -10.12 5.26 34.69
N ASP A 813 -9.41 4.62 33.77
CA ASP A 813 -8.70 3.34 33.99
C ASP A 813 -7.31 3.29 33.33
N GLY A 814 -6.83 4.42 32.81
CA GLY A 814 -5.57 4.52 32.06
C GLY A 814 -5.76 4.51 30.55
N HIS A 815 -6.87 3.95 30.05
CA HIS A 815 -7.29 4.03 28.65
C HIS A 815 -8.46 5.00 28.49
N VAL A 816 -9.39 5.02 29.43
CA VAL A 816 -10.51 5.97 29.48
C VAL A 816 -10.13 7.22 30.25
N PHE A 817 -10.39 8.38 29.65
CA PHE A 817 -10.32 9.68 30.30
C PHE A 817 -11.69 10.34 30.22
N ALA A 818 -12.29 10.60 31.39
CA ALA A 818 -13.69 10.98 31.50
C ALA A 818 -13.86 12.21 32.40
N ASP A 819 -14.80 13.08 32.04
CA ASP A 819 -15.22 14.23 32.83
C ASP A 819 -16.74 14.19 32.97
N ALA A 820 -17.20 13.81 34.17
CA ALA A 820 -18.63 13.62 34.45
C ALA A 820 -19.41 14.94 34.40
N ASP A 821 -18.84 16.02 34.91
CA ASP A 821 -19.48 17.35 34.95
C ASP A 821 -19.65 17.92 33.54
N LYS A 822 -18.68 17.68 32.66
CA LYS A 822 -18.74 18.06 31.25
C LYS A 822 -19.47 17.03 30.39
N GLY A 823 -19.79 15.85 30.94
CA GLY A 823 -20.51 14.78 30.24
C GLY A 823 -19.77 14.29 28.99
N THR A 824 -18.45 14.17 29.05
CA THR A 824 -17.60 13.76 27.91
C THR A 824 -16.56 12.74 28.37
N ALA A 825 -16.09 11.89 27.45
CA ALA A 825 -15.03 10.93 27.68
C ALA A 825 -14.42 10.46 26.36
N LEU A 826 -13.16 10.04 26.40
CA LEU A 826 -12.41 9.45 25.29
C LEU A 826 -11.67 8.20 25.76
N TRP A 827 -11.49 7.25 24.85
CA TRP A 827 -10.61 6.09 25.03
C TRP A 827 -9.32 6.27 24.23
N PHE A 828 -8.19 5.81 24.77
CA PHE A 828 -6.86 5.90 24.19
C PHE A 828 -6.18 4.52 24.20
N GLY A 829 -5.46 4.20 23.12
CA GLY A 829 -4.65 2.99 23.01
C GLY A 829 -3.71 3.04 21.82
N GLY A 830 -3.12 1.91 21.45
CA GLY A 830 -2.31 1.75 20.25
C GLY A 830 -3.20 1.38 19.06
N ILE A 831 -2.77 1.72 17.84
CA ILE A 831 -3.51 1.30 16.64
C ILE A 831 -3.58 -0.24 16.52
N ASP A 832 -2.51 -0.93 16.89
CA ASP A 832 -2.44 -2.39 16.90
C ASP A 832 -3.24 -3.03 18.06
N ASP A 833 -3.82 -2.25 18.98
CA ASP A 833 -4.79 -2.81 19.93
C ASP A 833 -6.07 -3.26 19.21
N LEU A 834 -6.37 -2.71 18.02
CA LEU A 834 -7.55 -3.10 17.23
C LEU A 834 -7.59 -4.60 16.93
N TRP A 835 -6.43 -5.27 16.81
CA TRP A 835 -6.38 -6.74 16.64
C TRP A 835 -7.02 -7.51 17.80
N GLN A 836 -7.07 -6.92 18.99
CA GLN A 836 -7.66 -7.50 20.20
C GLN A 836 -9.18 -7.28 20.33
N LEU A 837 -9.83 -6.60 19.38
CA LEU A 837 -11.30 -6.54 19.30
C LEU A 837 -11.90 -7.89 18.85
N GLY A 838 -11.11 -8.71 18.16
CA GLY A 838 -11.47 -10.04 17.68
C GLY A 838 -11.30 -10.20 16.17
N LYS A 839 -11.26 -11.47 15.74
CA LYS A 839 -11.15 -11.80 14.31
C LYS A 839 -12.34 -11.25 13.51
N PRO A 840 -12.14 -10.91 12.24
CA PRO A 840 -13.22 -10.55 11.34
C PRO A 840 -14.30 -11.62 11.27
N VAL A 841 -15.56 -11.21 11.43
CA VAL A 841 -16.76 -12.05 11.29
C VAL A 841 -17.86 -11.27 10.59
N GLY A 842 -18.87 -11.96 10.07
CA GLY A 842 -20.01 -11.30 9.43
C GLY A 842 -20.87 -12.23 8.61
N HIS A 843 -21.93 -11.69 8.03
CA HIS A 843 -22.83 -12.47 7.17
C HIS A 843 -23.39 -11.61 6.05
N GLY A 844 -23.92 -12.25 5.01
CA GLY A 844 -24.56 -11.57 3.89
C GLY A 844 -24.09 -12.12 2.56
N GLY A 845 -24.34 -11.40 1.49
CA GLY A 845 -23.83 -11.79 0.18
C GLY A 845 -24.30 -10.85 -0.91
N PRO A 846 -24.00 -11.15 -2.17
CA PRO A 846 -24.40 -10.28 -3.26
C PRO A 846 -25.87 -10.41 -3.66
N TRP A 847 -26.51 -11.53 -3.32
CA TRP A 847 -27.93 -11.76 -3.59
C TRP A 847 -28.66 -12.26 -2.35
N LYS A 848 -29.77 -11.59 -2.02
CA LYS A 848 -30.77 -12.04 -1.06
C LYS A 848 -32.13 -11.89 -1.71
N ASP A 849 -32.72 -13.02 -2.12
CA ASP A 849 -33.99 -13.08 -2.85
C ASP A 849 -34.06 -12.05 -4.00
N SER A 850 -32.93 -11.89 -4.70
CA SER A 850 -32.68 -10.81 -5.66
C SER A 850 -33.01 -11.25 -7.07
N ALA A 851 -33.49 -10.32 -7.90
CA ALA A 851 -33.64 -10.56 -9.34
C ALA A 851 -32.26 -10.64 -10.01
N VAL A 852 -31.96 -11.77 -10.64
CA VAL A 852 -30.71 -12.06 -11.33
C VAL A 852 -30.96 -12.18 -12.83
N LYS A 853 -30.05 -11.61 -13.63
CA LYS A 853 -30.06 -11.71 -15.09
C LYS A 853 -29.09 -12.77 -15.57
N ALA A 854 -29.52 -13.53 -16.57
CA ALA A 854 -28.72 -14.59 -17.18
C ALA A 854 -27.38 -14.02 -17.69
N GLY A 855 -26.28 -14.63 -17.27
CA GLY A 855 -24.92 -14.27 -17.70
C GLY A 855 -24.37 -12.99 -17.09
N GLU A 856 -25.13 -12.26 -16.25
CA GLU A 856 -24.66 -11.05 -15.58
C GLU A 856 -24.01 -11.41 -14.22
N PRO A 857 -22.72 -11.09 -14.02
CA PRO A 857 -22.08 -11.33 -12.74
C PRO A 857 -22.61 -10.41 -11.65
N SER A 858 -22.72 -10.94 -10.44
CA SER A 858 -23.03 -10.15 -9.25
C SER A 858 -21.95 -9.11 -8.94
N ASP A 859 -22.30 -8.12 -8.11
CA ASP A 859 -21.29 -7.29 -7.45
C ASP A 859 -20.27 -8.20 -6.69
N PRO A 860 -18.99 -7.82 -6.62
CA PRO A 860 -18.00 -8.50 -5.79
C PRO A 860 -18.37 -8.45 -4.31
N TYR A 861 -18.23 -9.59 -3.62
CA TYR A 861 -18.41 -9.71 -2.18
C TYR A 861 -17.08 -10.07 -1.52
N LEU A 862 -16.70 -9.34 -0.46
CA LEU A 862 -15.40 -9.49 0.20
C LEU A 862 -15.27 -10.89 0.81
N MET A 863 -14.15 -11.56 0.53
CA MET A 863 -13.89 -12.94 0.97
C MET A 863 -12.61 -13.09 1.80
N THR A 864 -11.62 -12.21 1.64
CA THR A 864 -10.35 -12.28 2.37
C THR A 864 -10.48 -11.91 3.85
N GLY A 865 -9.57 -12.43 4.68
CA GLY A 865 -9.43 -12.08 6.10
C GLY A 865 -10.44 -12.74 7.04
N TYR A 866 -11.28 -13.64 6.53
CA TYR A 866 -12.22 -14.44 7.32
C TYR A 866 -11.74 -15.90 7.40
N ASP A 867 -11.84 -16.53 8.56
CA ASP A 867 -11.29 -17.88 8.78
C ASP A 867 -12.17 -18.96 8.17
N ARG A 868 -13.42 -19.08 8.66
CA ARG A 868 -14.39 -20.09 8.20
C ARG A 868 -15.47 -19.42 7.36
N LYS A 869 -15.82 -20.05 6.25
CA LYS A 869 -16.73 -19.49 5.25
C LYS A 869 -17.73 -20.56 4.82
N THR A 870 -19.01 -20.28 4.99
CA THR A 870 -20.09 -21.15 4.52
C THR A 870 -20.96 -20.39 3.53
N LEU A 871 -21.13 -20.94 2.33
CA LEU A 871 -22.01 -20.43 1.27
C LEU A 871 -23.31 -21.24 1.21
N THR A 872 -24.43 -20.54 1.13
CA THR A 872 -25.75 -21.09 0.79
C THR A 872 -26.24 -20.47 -0.52
N LEU A 873 -26.55 -21.31 -1.50
CA LEU A 873 -27.18 -20.93 -2.76
C LEU A 873 -28.62 -21.45 -2.83
N ARG A 874 -29.52 -20.63 -3.38
CA ARG A 874 -30.93 -21.00 -3.65
C ARG A 874 -31.45 -20.18 -4.83
N ALA A 875 -32.30 -20.78 -5.66
CA ALA A 875 -33.00 -20.07 -6.74
C ALA A 875 -34.47 -20.51 -6.83
N ASP A 876 -35.33 -19.65 -7.39
CA ASP A 876 -36.76 -19.92 -7.59
C ASP A 876 -37.06 -20.90 -8.74
N ARG A 877 -36.05 -21.27 -9.53
CA ARG A 877 -36.15 -22.19 -10.66
C ARG A 877 -34.88 -23.04 -10.81
N ASP A 878 -34.97 -24.06 -11.65
CA ASP A 878 -33.80 -24.82 -12.09
C ASP A 878 -32.86 -23.89 -12.86
N VAL A 879 -31.62 -23.77 -12.38
CA VAL A 879 -30.60 -22.85 -12.91
C VAL A 879 -29.21 -23.39 -12.58
N THR A 880 -28.23 -23.05 -13.39
CA THR A 880 -26.82 -23.29 -13.09
C THR A 880 -26.19 -22.00 -12.57
N VAL A 881 -25.58 -22.06 -11.39
CA VAL A 881 -24.84 -20.94 -10.80
C VAL A 881 -23.34 -21.23 -10.89
N THR A 882 -22.59 -20.27 -11.42
CA THR A 882 -21.12 -20.28 -11.44
C THR A 882 -20.60 -19.40 -10.31
N ILE A 883 -19.71 -19.96 -9.49
CA ILE A 883 -19.00 -19.28 -8.42
C ILE A 883 -17.65 -18.86 -8.99
N GLU A 884 -17.37 -17.56 -8.96
CA GLU A 884 -16.11 -17.01 -9.44
C GLU A 884 -15.37 -16.30 -8.31
N ILE A 885 -14.05 -16.38 -8.33
CA ILE A 885 -13.17 -15.79 -7.31
C ILE A 885 -12.07 -14.95 -7.94
N ASP A 886 -11.66 -13.91 -7.24
CA ASP A 886 -10.48 -13.11 -7.52
C ASP A 886 -9.42 -13.39 -6.46
N VAL A 887 -8.26 -13.92 -6.86
CA VAL A 887 -7.22 -14.39 -5.93
C VAL A 887 -6.09 -13.39 -5.71
N ASP A 888 -5.89 -12.45 -6.63
CA ASP A 888 -4.69 -11.60 -6.69
C ASP A 888 -4.94 -10.16 -7.16
N HIS A 889 -6.18 -9.80 -7.51
CA HIS A 889 -6.62 -8.48 -8.03
C HIS A 889 -6.11 -8.08 -9.42
N GLN A 890 -5.15 -8.83 -9.95
CA GLN A 890 -4.37 -8.47 -11.12
C GLN A 890 -4.79 -9.29 -12.33
N THR A 891 -5.09 -10.58 -12.14
CA THR A 891 -5.30 -11.53 -13.24
C THR A 891 -6.77 -11.81 -13.55
N GLY A 892 -7.67 -11.31 -12.69
CA GLY A 892 -9.11 -11.34 -12.86
C GLY A 892 -9.78 -12.59 -12.28
N TRP A 893 -11.07 -12.73 -12.60
CA TRP A 893 -11.95 -13.75 -12.04
C TRP A 893 -11.68 -15.15 -12.60
N ARG A 894 -11.70 -16.15 -11.71
CA ARG A 894 -11.52 -17.57 -12.01
C ARG A 894 -12.74 -18.36 -11.56
N CYS A 895 -13.16 -19.34 -12.37
CA CYS A 895 -14.21 -20.25 -11.96
C CYS A 895 -13.71 -21.14 -10.81
N TYR A 896 -14.35 -21.03 -9.65
CA TYR A 896 -14.13 -21.93 -8.54
C TYR A 896 -14.92 -23.23 -8.71
N GLN A 897 -16.22 -23.09 -9.01
CA GLN A 897 -17.14 -24.22 -9.18
C GLN A 897 -18.43 -23.79 -9.88
N THR A 898 -19.01 -24.71 -10.64
CA THR A 898 -20.35 -24.58 -11.22
C THR A 898 -21.32 -25.54 -10.52
N VAL A 899 -22.51 -25.07 -10.18
CA VAL A 899 -23.51 -25.81 -9.40
C VAL A 899 -24.86 -25.77 -10.11
N SER A 900 -25.44 -26.94 -10.40
CA SER A 900 -26.81 -27.06 -10.89
C SER A 900 -27.79 -27.06 -9.71
N LEU A 901 -28.60 -26.03 -9.58
CA LEU A 901 -29.62 -25.89 -8.55
C LEU A 901 -30.98 -26.34 -9.07
N LYS A 902 -31.78 -26.95 -8.18
CA LYS A 902 -33.20 -27.22 -8.42
C LYS A 902 -34.05 -26.13 -7.79
N ALA A 903 -35.17 -25.82 -8.44
CA ALA A 903 -36.12 -24.81 -7.99
C ALA A 903 -36.46 -24.96 -6.49
N GLY A 904 -36.19 -23.91 -5.72
CA GLY A 904 -36.45 -23.82 -4.29
C GLY A 904 -35.48 -24.58 -3.37
N ALA A 905 -34.62 -25.45 -3.91
CA ALA A 905 -33.67 -26.23 -3.13
C ALA A 905 -32.47 -25.39 -2.66
N GLU A 906 -32.00 -25.67 -1.44
CA GLU A 906 -30.76 -25.09 -0.91
C GLU A 906 -29.57 -25.98 -1.24
N TRP A 907 -28.50 -25.35 -1.71
CA TRP A 907 -27.18 -25.95 -1.78
C TRP A 907 -26.27 -25.25 -0.79
N LYS A 908 -25.55 -26.02 0.03
CA LYS A 908 -24.63 -25.50 1.04
C LYS A 908 -23.22 -26.01 0.77
N HIS A 909 -22.25 -25.13 0.98
CA HIS A 909 -20.84 -25.41 0.77
C HIS A 909 -19.99 -24.73 1.83
N GLU A 910 -19.15 -25.52 2.49
CA GLU A 910 -18.13 -25.03 3.39
C GLU A 910 -16.81 -24.94 2.63
N PHE A 911 -16.21 -23.76 2.57
CA PHE A 911 -14.90 -23.61 1.95
C PHE A 911 -13.85 -24.29 2.84
N PRO A 912 -12.84 -24.97 2.25
CA PRO A 912 -11.77 -25.59 3.02
C PRO A 912 -11.12 -24.61 3.99
N ALA A 913 -10.73 -25.07 5.17
CA ALA A 913 -9.99 -24.26 6.12
C ALA A 913 -8.70 -23.70 5.48
N GLY A 914 -8.53 -22.37 5.55
CA GLY A 914 -7.40 -21.67 4.92
C GLY A 914 -7.59 -21.38 3.43
N PHE A 915 -8.65 -21.86 2.78
CA PHE A 915 -9.00 -21.38 1.45
C PHE A 915 -9.37 -19.90 1.54
N SER A 916 -8.67 -19.10 0.75
CA SER A 916 -8.87 -17.67 0.67
C SER A 916 -8.82 -17.24 -0.79
N ALA A 917 -9.57 -16.19 -1.06
CA ALA A 917 -9.58 -15.39 -2.26
C ALA A 917 -9.92 -13.98 -1.78
N HIS A 918 -9.58 -12.96 -2.54
CA HIS A 918 -9.91 -11.61 -2.12
C HIS A 918 -11.40 -11.30 -2.28
N TRP A 919 -11.95 -11.57 -3.46
CA TRP A 919 -13.37 -11.36 -3.76
C TRP A 919 -14.02 -12.63 -4.30
N VAL A 920 -15.33 -12.77 -4.05
CA VAL A 920 -16.20 -13.77 -4.68
C VAL A 920 -17.36 -13.09 -5.41
N ARG A 921 -17.81 -13.67 -6.52
CA ARG A 921 -19.03 -13.26 -7.24
C ARG A 921 -19.74 -14.46 -7.84
N PHE A 922 -20.97 -14.24 -8.31
CA PHE A 922 -21.82 -15.29 -8.83
C PHE A 922 -22.45 -14.90 -10.16
N THR A 923 -22.64 -15.87 -11.05
CA THR A 923 -23.34 -15.70 -12.32
C THR A 923 -24.33 -16.84 -12.51
N ALA A 924 -25.57 -16.55 -12.92
CA ALA A 924 -26.59 -17.56 -13.23
C ALA A 924 -26.77 -17.71 -14.74
N ASP A 925 -27.07 -18.92 -15.24
CA ASP A 925 -27.27 -19.17 -16.68
C ASP A 925 -28.68 -18.80 -17.19
N ALA A 926 -29.60 -18.41 -16.31
CA ALA A 926 -30.95 -17.98 -16.64
C ALA A 926 -31.45 -16.86 -15.72
N ASP A 927 -32.39 -16.05 -16.22
CA ASP A 927 -33.12 -15.07 -15.42
C ASP A 927 -33.90 -15.79 -14.30
N CYS A 928 -33.65 -15.41 -13.05
CA CYS A 928 -34.24 -16.03 -11.86
C CYS A 928 -34.29 -15.07 -10.67
N THR A 929 -34.93 -15.50 -9.59
CA THR A 929 -34.77 -14.91 -8.25
C THR A 929 -33.84 -15.81 -7.45
N ALA A 930 -32.73 -15.27 -6.94
CA ALA A 930 -31.71 -16.08 -6.27
C ALA A 930 -31.21 -15.47 -4.95
N THR A 931 -30.67 -16.35 -4.11
CA THR A 931 -29.90 -16.01 -2.91
C THR A 931 -28.52 -16.64 -3.03
N ALA A 932 -27.50 -15.84 -2.78
CA ALA A 932 -26.12 -16.28 -2.57
C ALA A 932 -25.65 -15.65 -1.26
N TRP A 933 -25.65 -16.45 -0.19
CA TRP A 933 -25.48 -15.98 1.18
C TRP A 933 -24.29 -16.67 1.83
N LEU A 934 -23.37 -15.87 2.35
CA LEU A 934 -22.17 -16.28 3.06
C LEU A 934 -22.29 -15.98 4.55
N VAL A 935 -21.72 -16.87 5.35
CA VAL A 935 -21.51 -16.70 6.79
C VAL A 935 -20.03 -16.86 7.07
N TYR A 936 -19.46 -15.88 7.78
CA TYR A 936 -18.06 -15.82 8.18
C TYR A 936 -17.94 -15.89 9.71
N GLU A 937 -17.16 -16.86 10.21
CA GLU A 937 -17.06 -17.23 11.63
C GLU A 937 -15.64 -17.56 12.10
#